data_AF-A0A3M9YM54-F1
#
_entry.id   AF-A0A3M9YM54-F1
#
_cell.length_a   1.000
_cell.length_b   1.000
_cell.length_c   1.000
_cell.angle_alpha   90.00
_cell.angle_beta   90.00
_cell.angle_gamma   90.00
#
_symmetry.space_group_name_H-M   'P 1'
#
loop_
_entity.id
_entity.type
_entity.pdbx_description
1 polymer ?
#
loop_
_entity_poly.entity_id
_entity_poly.type
_entity_poly.pdbx_seq_one_letter_code
_entity_poly.pdbx_strand_id
1 'polypeptide(L)'
;MPGYYGVSLAPRTFDWTSDFVKIQDFLTKSHCGYHLAQATQRFDLWKLHPVRAASFRGDSSAQHCESASGVEDPGAKISYAGSDDDATLVRKPQETELEDSSPGSPSVRAQARRRSAHLAAKQQKKEQPPPAAATMNHDLVASDTSGMSKSALEGDIVLETEDEDEDDDESSFVDPRIRDLDVPASSFDEIGEISKLSPRRLAKNRDRSQTLRELYKALTKKQAQLGIVYVLAHRNLSGLFKVGFSATSAAARLKQSKNCYKKDMDIIYESGQRFFGAFKAEKLAKTMLRDQNVHVRKCSQCAAGHVEYFQGTREQILSVVHAMEMVLQTGAYVLDEEVGWILSDFWHQSLDTFSDTAFLQKMVSTARSLRGSRDHAAAREVNRISEALEATVQATYKATGDSVHTPKTPHMQQTPITTSACNNTHITLFTLLSPSRIMPSAMPSPTVSPLSSQGDGSSLGAIIADMDIENLSDADFNVIQDAFYHHQVVVFKKQGHLSPKAQYEVTQRFDPAAAGAYGHGKTLDAKRSILHPDLKTIPHQPQVQVIGNGFVESYEGLENITLRHPHHRTFHATRIPDEDDLDFTRYYRWHIDAALYGLAPPVATSLLAVRVPGGRSQTLRYDDGTGDEKTVPLGTTAFVSGAAMYEALSPEDQAFCRGTKVEYAPHPYVWMSGARSRPDGLGLVSEGRELPLSDLPPVDDDEIQILPMLWRNPVTGALSLQVHPSAVRKLHLADGTVLDDLAKVREIVHRLQRPGVAPEKVYAHDWEEGDFVIFHNRGVLHSVVGAFAEHEVRLFRQCNIAGVRCQSGRRGFSSDLPGLAIHA
;
A
#
# COMPACT_ATOMS: atom_id res chain seq x y z
N MET A 1 72.65 -4.08 -11.69
CA MET A 1 72.43 -5.55 -11.68
C MET A 1 72.86 -6.09 -10.33
N PRO A 2 72.20 -7.12 -9.76
CA PRO A 2 70.86 -7.67 -10.08
C PRO A 2 70.05 -7.99 -8.79
N GLY A 3 68.75 -8.25 -8.75
CA GLY A 3 67.70 -8.40 -9.75
C GLY A 3 66.48 -8.98 -9.01
N TYR A 4 65.34 -8.30 -9.06
CA TYR A 4 64.05 -8.92 -8.79
C TYR A 4 63.21 -8.76 -10.05
N TYR A 5 63.03 -9.90 -10.70
CA TYR A 5 62.35 -10.09 -11.97
C TYR A 5 60.89 -9.65 -11.87
N GLY A 6 60.44 -8.93 -12.90
CA GLY A 6 59.03 -8.70 -13.16
C GLY A 6 58.32 -10.04 -13.36
N VAL A 7 57.24 -10.25 -12.61
CA VAL A 7 56.25 -11.25 -12.96
C VAL A 7 55.35 -10.61 -14.01
N SER A 8 55.68 -10.87 -15.28
CA SER A 8 54.73 -10.75 -16.39
C SER A 8 53.56 -11.69 -16.10
N LEU A 9 52.41 -11.14 -15.71
CA LEU A 9 51.15 -11.88 -15.72
C LEU A 9 50.81 -12.16 -17.19
N ALA A 10 51.19 -13.34 -17.68
CA ALA A 10 50.62 -13.88 -18.90
C ALA A 10 49.09 -13.94 -18.70
N PRO A 11 48.28 -13.48 -19.67
CA PRO A 11 46.83 -13.60 -19.56
C PRO A 11 46.51 -15.10 -19.48
N ARG A 12 45.91 -15.52 -18.37
CA ARG A 12 45.35 -16.87 -18.24
C ARG A 12 44.29 -17.01 -19.32
N THR A 13 44.59 -17.76 -20.37
CA THR A 13 43.57 -18.26 -21.28
C THR A 13 42.73 -19.24 -20.49
N PHE A 14 41.53 -18.82 -20.08
CA PHE A 14 40.56 -19.70 -19.45
C PHE A 14 40.14 -20.77 -20.45
N ASP A 15 40.37 -22.04 -20.09
CA ASP A 15 39.91 -23.19 -20.84
C ASP A 15 38.44 -23.47 -20.47
N TRP A 16 37.52 -22.88 -21.23
CA TRP A 16 36.07 -23.01 -21.03
C TRP A 16 35.50 -24.35 -21.53
N THR A 17 36.34 -25.25 -22.04
CA THR A 17 35.87 -26.46 -22.72
C THR A 17 35.03 -27.34 -21.79
N SER A 18 35.39 -27.42 -20.50
CA SER A 18 34.62 -28.20 -19.52
C SER A 18 33.25 -27.59 -19.18
N ASP A 19 33.14 -26.26 -19.20
CA ASP A 19 31.90 -25.56 -18.88
C ASP A 19 30.96 -25.51 -20.08
N PHE A 20 31.51 -25.48 -21.30
CA PHE A 20 30.70 -25.62 -22.51
C PHE A 20 30.00 -26.98 -22.59
N VAL A 21 30.66 -28.07 -22.16
CA VAL A 21 30.06 -29.40 -22.10
C VAL A 21 28.91 -29.45 -21.07
N LYS A 22 29.08 -28.82 -19.90
CA LYS A 22 28.02 -28.75 -18.87
C LYS A 22 26.80 -27.96 -19.35
N ILE A 23 27.02 -26.85 -20.04
CA ILE A 23 25.93 -26.03 -20.58
C ILE A 23 25.20 -26.76 -21.71
N GLN A 24 25.93 -27.50 -22.55
CA GLN A 24 25.32 -28.31 -23.61
C GLN A 24 24.49 -29.48 -23.06
N ASP A 25 24.95 -30.12 -21.98
CA ASP A 25 24.18 -31.13 -21.25
C ASP A 25 22.91 -30.53 -20.60
N PHE A 26 23.03 -29.33 -20.00
CA PHE A 26 21.88 -28.60 -19.45
C PHE A 26 20.84 -28.27 -20.52
N LEU A 27 21.25 -27.76 -21.69
CA LEU A 27 20.34 -27.42 -22.78
C LEU A 27 19.60 -28.66 -23.30
N THR A 28 20.29 -29.79 -23.40
CA THR A 28 19.73 -31.08 -23.83
C THR A 28 18.69 -31.62 -22.86
N LYS A 29 18.88 -31.40 -21.55
CA LYS A 29 17.94 -31.85 -20.50
C LYS A 29 16.76 -30.91 -20.28
N SER A 30 16.94 -29.62 -20.57
CA SER A 30 15.94 -28.57 -20.27
C SER A 30 15.00 -28.26 -21.45
N HIS A 31 15.33 -28.66 -22.67
CA HIS A 31 14.54 -28.32 -23.86
C HIS A 31 13.98 -29.57 -24.54
N CYS A 32 12.71 -29.51 -24.97
CA CYS A 32 12.11 -30.58 -25.76
C CYS A 32 12.73 -30.65 -27.16
N GLY A 33 12.62 -31.81 -27.83
CA GLY A 33 13.31 -32.08 -29.10
C GLY A 33 13.05 -31.06 -30.22
N TYR A 34 11.91 -30.37 -30.21
CA TYR A 34 11.59 -29.32 -31.18
C TYR A 34 12.36 -28.00 -30.93
N HIS A 35 12.65 -27.66 -29.67
CA HIS A 35 13.31 -26.39 -29.30
C HIS A 35 14.82 -26.53 -29.03
N LEU A 36 15.31 -27.77 -28.86
CA LEU A 36 16.72 -28.04 -28.59
C LEU A 36 17.65 -27.54 -29.72
N ALA A 37 17.22 -27.65 -30.98
CA ALA A 37 18.02 -27.22 -32.12
C ALA A 37 18.29 -25.70 -32.13
N GLN A 38 17.27 -24.88 -31.82
CA GLN A 38 17.43 -23.42 -31.76
C GLN A 38 18.23 -22.98 -30.53
N ALA A 39 18.03 -23.62 -29.37
CA ALA A 39 18.80 -23.32 -28.17
C ALA A 39 20.29 -23.66 -28.33
N THR A 40 20.58 -24.81 -28.95
CA THR A 40 21.96 -25.23 -29.25
C THR A 40 22.62 -24.28 -30.26
N GLN A 41 21.91 -23.88 -31.32
CA GLN A 41 22.42 -22.93 -32.31
C GLN A 41 22.77 -21.56 -31.69
N ARG A 42 21.93 -21.04 -30.79
CA ARG A 42 22.21 -19.79 -30.06
C ARG A 42 23.42 -19.91 -29.14
N PHE A 43 23.56 -21.06 -28.49
CA PHE A 43 24.72 -21.33 -27.64
C PHE A 43 26.02 -21.44 -28.45
N ASP A 44 25.99 -22.07 -29.62
CA ASP A 44 27.15 -22.15 -30.51
C ASP A 44 27.53 -20.78 -31.08
N LEU A 45 26.55 -19.92 -31.39
CA LEU A 45 26.82 -18.52 -31.77
C LEU A 45 27.46 -17.72 -30.62
N TRP A 46 27.05 -17.96 -29.38
CA TRP A 46 27.63 -17.33 -28.20
C TRP A 46 29.09 -17.79 -27.95
N LYS A 47 29.40 -19.08 -28.15
CA LYS A 47 30.79 -19.60 -28.03
C LYS A 47 31.78 -18.88 -28.96
N LEU A 48 31.31 -18.37 -30.11
CA LEU A 48 32.14 -17.72 -31.12
C LEU A 48 32.46 -16.24 -30.80
N HIS A 49 31.84 -15.65 -29.77
CA HIS A 49 32.06 -14.25 -29.39
C HIS A 49 32.38 -14.06 -27.89
N PRO A 50 33.64 -14.28 -27.46
CA PRO A 50 34.09 -13.82 -26.16
C PRO A 50 34.34 -12.30 -26.22
N VAL A 51 33.46 -11.51 -25.61
CA VAL A 51 33.67 -10.07 -25.39
C VAL A 51 34.94 -9.86 -24.56
N ARG A 52 35.97 -9.25 -25.15
CA ARG A 52 37.16 -8.79 -24.41
C ARG A 52 36.81 -7.51 -23.65
N ALA A 53 36.77 -7.60 -22.32
CA ALA A 53 36.90 -6.43 -21.46
C ALA A 53 38.35 -5.90 -21.57
N ALA A 54 38.54 -4.73 -22.16
CA ALA A 54 39.80 -4.00 -22.12
C ALA A 54 39.55 -2.52 -21.78
N SER A 55 40.21 -2.10 -20.71
CA SER A 55 40.40 -0.75 -20.22
C SER A 55 40.78 0.26 -21.31
N PHE A 56 40.14 1.42 -21.34
CA PHE A 56 40.67 2.62 -22.00
C PHE A 56 40.97 3.70 -20.94
N ARG A 57 42.25 3.79 -20.57
CA ARG A 57 42.89 5.04 -20.18
C ARG A 57 43.25 5.78 -21.47
N GLY A 58 43.06 7.10 -21.49
CA GLY A 58 43.46 7.92 -22.62
C GLY A 58 44.98 7.94 -22.79
N ASP A 59 45.43 7.98 -24.03
CA ASP A 59 46.47 8.93 -24.42
C ASP A 59 46.42 9.24 -25.92
N SER A 60 46.98 10.41 -26.19
CA SER A 60 47.06 11.21 -27.41
C SER A 60 47.78 10.57 -28.61
N SER A 61 47.36 10.98 -29.81
CA SER A 61 48.18 11.42 -30.98
C SER A 61 47.72 10.88 -32.34
N ALA A 62 47.45 11.85 -33.23
CA ALA A 62 47.58 11.90 -34.68
C ALA A 62 47.17 10.69 -35.56
N GLN A 63 46.18 10.91 -36.46
CA GLN A 63 46.46 11.00 -37.89
C GLN A 63 45.27 11.55 -38.71
N HIS A 64 45.66 12.39 -39.68
CA HIS A 64 44.87 13.11 -40.67
C HIS A 64 43.92 12.25 -41.52
N CYS A 65 42.78 12.84 -41.89
CA CYS A 65 42.32 12.85 -43.28
C CYS A 65 41.61 14.18 -43.58
N GLU A 66 42.09 14.86 -44.61
CA GLU A 66 41.61 16.14 -45.12
C GLU A 66 40.35 15.98 -45.98
N SER A 67 39.44 16.96 -45.92
CA SER A 67 38.79 17.51 -47.11
C SER A 67 38.34 18.96 -46.82
N ALA A 68 38.83 19.87 -47.66
CA ALA A 68 38.62 21.32 -47.68
C ALA A 68 37.13 21.71 -47.86
N SER A 69 36.66 22.92 -47.53
CA SER A 69 37.17 24.21 -48.04
C SER A 69 36.47 25.43 -47.41
N GLY A 70 37.26 26.48 -47.13
CA GLY A 70 36.96 27.93 -47.26
C GLY A 70 35.96 28.58 -46.29
N VAL A 71 36.10 29.81 -45.78
CA VAL A 71 36.91 30.99 -46.12
C VAL A 71 36.90 31.95 -44.89
N GLU A 72 38.09 32.45 -44.54
CA GLU A 72 38.50 33.74 -43.93
C GLU A 72 38.05 34.27 -42.54
N ASP A 73 39.12 34.64 -41.81
CA ASP A 73 39.40 35.37 -40.54
C ASP A 73 39.10 36.91 -40.69
N PRO A 74 39.46 37.87 -39.79
CA PRO A 74 39.94 37.83 -38.39
C PRO A 74 39.38 38.88 -37.39
N GLY A 75 39.76 38.65 -36.11
CA GLY A 75 40.24 39.71 -35.19
C GLY A 75 39.28 40.09 -34.06
N ALA A 76 39.68 40.36 -32.81
CA ALA A 76 40.94 40.43 -32.07
C ALA A 76 40.55 40.25 -30.57
N LYS A 77 41.21 39.41 -29.77
CA LYS A 77 42.40 39.66 -28.94
C LYS A 77 42.33 40.89 -28.00
N ILE A 78 42.72 40.62 -26.74
CA ILE A 78 43.28 41.52 -25.70
C ILE A 78 42.25 42.04 -24.68
N SER A 79 42.45 42.08 -23.35
CA SER A 79 43.26 41.41 -22.32
C SER A 79 43.17 42.29 -21.06
N TYR A 80 43.21 41.70 -19.85
CA TYR A 80 43.72 42.28 -18.58
C TYR A 80 42.97 43.50 -17.99
N ALA A 81 42.98 43.80 -16.69
CA ALA A 81 43.30 43.13 -15.42
C ALA A 81 43.16 44.21 -14.32
N GLY A 82 42.87 43.79 -13.08
CA GLY A 82 43.13 44.54 -11.85
C GLY A 82 42.11 45.65 -11.52
N SER A 83 41.85 46.02 -10.28
CA SER A 83 42.40 45.66 -8.96
C SER A 83 41.51 46.42 -7.95
N ASP A 84 41.03 45.76 -6.91
CA ASP A 84 41.40 45.97 -5.50
C ASP A 84 40.70 47.12 -4.73
N ASP A 85 40.30 46.74 -3.52
CA ASP A 85 40.23 47.47 -2.24
C ASP A 85 39.04 48.36 -1.83
N ASP A 86 38.20 47.74 -1.00
CA ASP A 86 38.09 47.93 0.46
C ASP A 86 37.37 49.15 1.10
N ALA A 87 36.72 48.82 2.23
CA ALA A 87 36.39 49.61 3.42
C ALA A 87 35.07 50.44 3.49
N THR A 88 34.10 49.79 4.16
CA THR A 88 33.15 50.25 5.21
C THR A 88 33.24 51.68 5.78
N LEU A 89 32.07 52.31 6.06
CA LEU A 89 31.61 52.72 7.41
C LEU A 89 30.29 53.54 7.40
N VAL A 90 29.27 52.97 8.07
CA VAL A 90 28.31 53.54 9.05
C VAL A 90 27.95 55.05 9.01
N ARG A 91 26.65 55.37 8.90
CA ARG A 91 25.85 56.22 9.85
C ARG A 91 24.38 56.37 9.44
N LYS A 92 23.48 56.18 10.42
CA LYS A 92 22.09 56.71 10.55
C LYS A 92 22.14 57.82 11.63
N PRO A 93 21.04 58.51 12.02
CA PRO A 93 19.80 58.93 11.33
C PRO A 93 19.44 60.42 11.62
N GLN A 94 18.40 61.01 11.00
CA GLN A 94 17.43 61.88 11.70
C GLN A 94 16.21 62.29 10.86
N GLU A 95 15.11 62.45 11.59
CA GLU A 95 13.72 62.76 11.23
C GLU A 95 13.50 64.25 10.91
N THR A 96 12.45 64.57 10.13
CA THR A 96 11.51 65.68 10.41
C THR A 96 10.19 65.50 9.64
N GLU A 97 9.09 65.69 10.35
CA GLU A 97 7.68 65.69 9.93
C GLU A 97 7.28 66.96 9.15
N LEU A 98 6.17 66.91 8.40
CA LEU A 98 5.16 67.99 8.30
C LEU A 98 3.85 67.50 7.59
N GLU A 99 2.74 67.94 8.19
CA GLU A 99 1.27 67.79 8.02
C GLU A 99 0.70 68.21 6.62
N ASP A 100 -0.56 68.10 6.22
CA ASP A 100 -1.82 67.33 6.45
C ASP A 100 -2.81 67.84 5.36
N SER A 101 -3.70 66.99 4.81
CA SER A 101 -5.07 67.35 4.34
C SER A 101 -5.81 66.17 3.67
N SER A 102 -6.87 65.74 4.36
CA SER A 102 -7.88 64.69 4.06
C SER A 102 -8.90 65.07 2.93
N PRO A 103 -9.93 64.25 2.52
CA PRO A 103 -10.45 63.00 3.11
C PRO A 103 -10.89 61.85 2.15
N GLY A 104 -10.98 60.62 2.71
CA GLY A 104 -12.06 59.68 2.36
C GLY A 104 -11.70 58.19 2.28
N SER A 105 -11.81 57.45 3.41
CA SER A 105 -12.28 56.04 3.53
C SER A 105 -12.08 55.51 4.96
N PRO A 106 -13.04 54.79 5.57
CA PRO A 106 -12.96 54.39 6.98
C PRO A 106 -11.97 53.24 7.21
N SER A 107 -11.12 53.36 8.24
CA SER A 107 -10.05 52.40 8.54
C SER A 107 -10.54 51.12 9.23
N VAL A 108 -9.79 50.03 8.97
CA VAL A 108 -9.95 48.64 9.45
C VAL A 108 -10.11 48.51 10.97
N ARG A 109 -9.78 49.54 11.75
CA ARG A 109 -9.91 49.54 13.21
C ARG A 109 -11.35 49.73 13.72
N ALA A 110 -12.27 50.22 12.88
CA ALA A 110 -13.69 50.35 13.22
C ALA A 110 -14.48 49.03 13.02
N GLN A 111 -14.02 48.12 12.15
CA GLN A 111 -14.64 46.81 11.94
C GLN A 111 -14.29 45.80 13.05
N ALA A 112 -13.12 45.93 13.68
CA ALA A 112 -12.68 45.05 14.76
C ALA A 112 -13.53 45.20 16.05
N ARG A 113 -14.09 46.39 16.32
CA ARG A 113 -14.92 46.63 17.52
C ARG A 113 -16.36 46.11 17.42
N ARG A 114 -16.88 45.88 16.20
CA ARG A 114 -18.23 45.31 16.01
C ARG A 114 -18.26 43.77 16.13
N ARG A 115 -17.15 43.08 15.91
CA ARG A 115 -17.07 41.61 16.09
C ARG A 115 -16.94 41.19 17.56
N SER A 116 -16.29 41.99 18.41
CA SER A 116 -16.17 41.69 19.85
C SER A 116 -17.49 41.86 20.62
N ALA A 117 -18.41 42.73 20.16
CA ALA A 117 -19.73 42.90 20.79
C ALA A 117 -20.73 41.79 20.42
N HIS A 118 -20.54 41.08 19.29
CA HIS A 118 -21.43 40.00 18.86
C HIS A 118 -21.06 38.63 19.45
N LEU A 119 -19.83 38.46 19.93
CA LEU A 119 -19.36 37.26 20.65
C LEU A 119 -19.75 37.28 22.14
N ALA A 120 -19.81 38.46 22.77
CA ALA A 120 -20.25 38.60 24.16
C ALA A 120 -21.77 38.35 24.36
N ALA A 121 -22.60 38.60 23.35
CA ALA A 121 -24.05 38.35 23.40
C ALA A 121 -24.45 36.88 23.17
N LYS A 122 -23.51 36.02 22.73
CA LYS A 122 -23.76 34.59 22.45
C LYS A 122 -23.38 33.65 23.61
N GLN A 123 -22.68 34.17 24.62
CA GLN A 123 -22.28 33.42 25.83
C GLN A 123 -23.27 33.52 27.01
N GLN A 124 -24.31 34.37 26.93
CA GLN A 124 -25.34 34.49 27.98
C GLN A 124 -26.61 33.65 27.76
N LYS A 125 -26.62 32.70 26.81
CA LYS A 125 -27.81 31.87 26.52
C LYS A 125 -27.60 30.36 26.68
N LYS A 126 -26.69 29.95 27.58
CA LYS A 126 -26.42 28.54 27.87
C LYS A 126 -26.17 28.24 29.34
N GLU A 127 -27.00 28.79 30.22
CA GLU A 127 -27.12 28.34 31.61
C GLU A 127 -28.60 28.37 32.02
N GLN A 128 -29.29 27.23 31.92
CA GLN A 128 -30.45 26.88 32.75
C GLN A 128 -30.80 25.38 32.57
N PRO A 129 -31.05 24.63 33.66
CA PRO A 129 -31.34 23.19 33.62
C PRO A 129 -32.86 22.90 33.53
N PRO A 130 -33.30 21.73 33.01
CA PRO A 130 -34.69 21.32 33.13
C PRO A 130 -34.95 20.44 34.37
N PRO A 131 -36.21 20.36 34.85
CA PRO A 131 -36.60 19.81 36.14
C PRO A 131 -36.93 18.30 36.10
N ALA A 132 -37.09 17.73 37.29
CA ALA A 132 -37.40 16.32 37.54
C ALA A 132 -38.90 16.02 37.74
N ALA A 133 -39.23 14.73 37.51
CA ALA A 133 -40.19 13.86 38.22
C ALA A 133 -41.58 13.52 37.60
N ALA A 134 -41.80 12.19 37.51
CA ALA A 134 -42.93 11.41 38.05
C ALA A 134 -44.16 11.01 37.18
N THR A 135 -44.20 9.69 36.89
CA THR A 135 -45.24 8.67 37.19
C THR A 135 -46.65 8.61 36.55
N MET A 136 -47.00 7.35 36.19
CA MET A 136 -48.26 6.58 36.38
C MET A 136 -49.11 6.18 35.15
N ASN A 137 -49.16 4.84 34.97
CA ASN A 137 -50.28 3.91 34.73
C ASN A 137 -51.42 4.24 33.74
N HIS A 138 -51.72 3.28 32.85
CA HIS A 138 -53.03 2.62 32.85
C HIS A 138 -53.05 1.27 32.10
N ASP A 139 -53.72 0.31 32.74
CA ASP A 139 -54.05 -1.07 32.33
C ASP A 139 -55.16 -1.19 31.25
N LEU A 140 -55.36 -2.46 30.83
CA LEU A 140 -56.58 -3.15 30.33
C LEU A 140 -56.52 -3.52 28.82
N VAL A 141 -56.34 -4.79 28.40
CA VAL A 141 -57.02 -6.10 28.62
C VAL A 141 -58.13 -6.42 27.58
N ALA A 142 -58.10 -7.69 27.14
CA ALA A 142 -59.07 -8.50 26.37
C ALA A 142 -58.93 -8.48 24.84
N SER A 143 -59.02 -9.60 24.11
CA SER A 143 -59.76 -10.84 24.39
C SER A 143 -59.24 -12.08 23.63
N ASP A 144 -59.44 -13.23 24.26
CA ASP A 144 -59.34 -14.62 23.82
C ASP A 144 -59.97 -14.98 22.47
N THR A 145 -59.48 -16.06 21.85
CA THR A 145 -60.28 -17.29 21.59
C THR A 145 -59.39 -18.53 21.37
N SER A 146 -59.54 -19.52 22.27
CA SER A 146 -59.65 -21.01 22.09
C SER A 146 -58.81 -21.72 20.99
N GLY A 147 -58.18 -22.89 21.18
CA GLY A 147 -58.24 -23.92 22.22
C GLY A 147 -58.14 -25.33 21.59
N MET A 148 -57.21 -26.17 22.09
CA MET A 148 -57.24 -27.67 22.18
C MET A 148 -57.28 -28.49 20.86
N SER A 149 -56.70 -29.69 20.66
CA SER A 149 -55.87 -30.65 21.41
C SER A 149 -55.46 -31.82 20.47
N LYS A 150 -54.23 -32.36 20.65
CA LYS A 150 -53.69 -33.73 20.44
C LYS A 150 -54.19 -34.64 19.27
N SER A 151 -53.27 -35.24 18.50
CA SER A 151 -52.68 -36.59 18.74
C SER A 151 -51.83 -37.14 17.58
N ALA A 152 -50.74 -37.82 17.96
CA ALA A 152 -49.80 -38.73 17.28
C ALA A 152 -50.18 -39.40 15.94
N LEU A 153 -49.19 -39.52 15.02
CA LEU A 153 -48.51 -40.77 14.60
C LEU A 153 -47.65 -40.56 13.33
N GLU A 154 -46.36 -40.90 13.48
CA GLU A 154 -45.40 -41.54 12.54
C GLU A 154 -45.39 -41.24 11.02
N GLY A 155 -44.16 -41.06 10.51
CA GLY A 155 -43.81 -41.45 9.14
C GLY A 155 -42.70 -40.62 8.51
N ASP A 156 -41.48 -41.12 8.59
CA ASP A 156 -40.23 -40.52 8.09
C ASP A 156 -40.27 -40.03 6.64
N ILE A 157 -40.09 -38.72 6.49
CA ILE A 157 -39.20 -38.14 5.51
C ILE A 157 -38.39 -37.12 6.31
N VAL A 158 -37.05 -37.22 6.32
CA VAL A 158 -36.23 -36.06 6.70
C VAL A 158 -36.40 -35.04 5.59
N LEU A 159 -37.52 -34.32 5.66
CA LEU A 159 -37.76 -33.10 4.92
C LEU A 159 -36.79 -32.10 5.54
N GLU A 160 -35.75 -31.72 4.79
CA GLU A 160 -35.09 -30.43 5.03
C GLU A 160 -36.18 -29.38 4.78
N THR A 161 -36.85 -28.97 5.85
CA THR A 161 -37.68 -27.78 5.84
C THR A 161 -36.76 -26.61 5.53
N GLU A 162 -37.22 -25.74 4.62
CA GLU A 162 -36.70 -24.38 4.60
C GLU A 162 -37.20 -23.77 5.89
N ASP A 163 -36.45 -23.98 6.96
CA ASP A 163 -36.66 -23.27 8.21
C ASP A 163 -36.52 -21.80 7.82
N GLU A 164 -37.66 -21.11 7.87
CA GLU A 164 -37.71 -19.66 7.89
C GLU A 164 -36.64 -19.19 8.88
N ASP A 165 -35.94 -18.11 8.58
CA ASP A 165 -34.99 -17.47 9.48
C ASP A 165 -35.75 -16.92 10.72
N GLU A 166 -36.41 -17.77 11.50
CA GLU A 166 -36.73 -17.52 12.89
C GLU A 166 -35.39 -17.27 13.57
N ASP A 167 -35.30 -16.15 14.26
CA ASP A 167 -34.10 -15.58 14.85
C ASP A 167 -33.31 -16.62 15.69
N ASP A 168 -32.43 -17.37 15.03
CA ASP A 168 -31.43 -18.28 15.64
C ASP A 168 -30.30 -17.45 16.28
N ASP A 169 -30.67 -16.54 17.18
CA ASP A 169 -29.79 -15.81 18.09
C ASP A 169 -29.54 -16.62 19.38
N GLU A 170 -29.59 -17.95 19.28
CA GLU A 170 -29.36 -18.92 20.37
C GLU A 170 -27.87 -19.18 20.68
N SER A 171 -26.97 -18.24 20.39
CA SER A 171 -25.71 -18.15 21.13
C SER A 171 -25.64 -16.82 21.88
N SER A 172 -26.21 -16.84 23.09
CA SER A 172 -26.17 -15.70 24.03
C SER A 172 -24.77 -15.38 24.53
N PHE A 173 -23.79 -16.22 24.22
CA PHE A 173 -22.39 -16.01 24.55
C PHE A 173 -21.68 -15.21 23.45
N VAL A 174 -21.49 -13.93 23.72
CA VAL A 174 -20.60 -13.04 22.97
C VAL A 174 -19.23 -13.11 23.61
N ASP A 175 -18.21 -13.45 22.82
CA ASP A 175 -16.82 -13.52 23.27
C ASP A 175 -16.43 -12.24 24.05
N PRO A 176 -15.91 -12.34 25.29
CA PRO A 176 -15.57 -11.18 26.12
C PRO A 176 -14.60 -10.20 25.43
N ARG A 177 -13.82 -10.69 24.46
CA ARG A 177 -12.81 -9.93 23.69
C ARG A 177 -13.40 -8.86 22.77
N ILE A 178 -14.74 -8.77 22.61
CA ILE A 178 -15.39 -7.80 21.71
C ILE A 178 -16.43 -6.89 22.39
N ARG A 179 -16.44 -6.77 23.72
CA ARG A 179 -17.44 -5.97 24.48
C ARG A 179 -17.46 -4.46 24.18
N ASP A 180 -16.40 -3.89 23.61
CA ASP A 180 -16.24 -2.44 23.42
C ASP A 180 -16.50 -1.94 21.98
N LEU A 181 -17.05 -2.79 21.10
CA LEU A 181 -17.37 -2.41 19.71
C LEU A 181 -18.75 -1.71 19.60
N ASP A 182 -18.76 -0.39 19.67
CA ASP A 182 -19.95 0.47 19.46
C ASP A 182 -20.38 0.52 17.98
N VAL A 183 -21.65 0.20 17.67
CA VAL A 183 -22.24 0.40 16.32
C VAL A 183 -23.72 0.84 16.39
N PRO A 184 -24.15 1.84 15.60
CA PRO A 184 -25.54 2.29 15.50
C PRO A 184 -26.47 1.33 14.74
N ALA A 185 -27.77 1.40 15.04
CA ALA A 185 -28.82 0.53 14.50
C ALA A 185 -29.03 0.67 12.97
N SER A 186 -29.42 -0.44 12.33
CA SER A 186 -29.56 -0.60 10.88
C SER A 186 -30.68 0.25 10.27
N SER A 187 -30.35 1.03 9.23
CA SER A 187 -31.32 1.63 8.30
C SER A 187 -31.41 0.79 7.02
N PHE A 188 -32.63 0.43 6.60
CA PHE A 188 -32.91 -0.37 5.40
C PHE A 188 -33.44 0.51 4.26
N ASP A 189 -32.95 0.31 3.02
CA ASP A 189 -33.50 0.92 1.81
C ASP A 189 -34.43 -0.08 1.09
N GLU A 190 -35.69 0.31 0.89
CA GLU A 190 -36.74 -0.48 0.23
C GLU A 190 -36.67 -0.39 -1.31
N ILE A 191 -36.91 -1.50 -2.02
CA ILE A 191 -37.39 -1.46 -3.41
C ILE A 191 -38.59 -2.40 -3.56
N GLY A 192 -39.72 -1.84 -4.00
CA GLY A 192 -40.87 -2.56 -4.55
C GLY A 192 -40.84 -2.53 -6.09
N GLU A 193 -41.36 -3.61 -6.67
CA GLU A 193 -41.60 -3.90 -8.09
C GLU A 193 -40.42 -3.78 -9.09
N ILE A 194 -40.26 -4.85 -9.87
CA ILE A 194 -39.20 -5.08 -10.86
C ILE A 194 -39.45 -4.17 -12.08
N SER A 195 -39.21 -2.87 -11.95
CA SER A 195 -39.04 -1.98 -13.10
C SER A 195 -38.36 -0.66 -12.72
N LYS A 196 -37.33 -0.31 -13.50
CA LYS A 196 -36.47 0.90 -13.42
C LYS A 196 -35.43 0.88 -12.29
N LEU A 197 -34.22 0.45 -12.67
CA LEU A 197 -32.98 0.64 -11.92
C LEU A 197 -32.72 2.15 -11.74
N SER A 198 -32.95 2.67 -10.54
CA SER A 198 -32.46 3.99 -10.12
C SER A 198 -31.03 3.84 -9.53
N PRO A 199 -30.17 4.87 -9.64
CA PRO A 199 -28.79 4.79 -9.15
C PRO A 199 -28.79 4.69 -7.62
N ARG A 200 -28.45 3.50 -7.10
CA ARG A 200 -28.33 3.28 -5.66
C ARG A 200 -27.09 3.97 -5.11
N ARG A 201 -27.26 4.61 -3.95
CA ARG A 201 -26.20 5.19 -3.12
C ARG A 201 -25.09 4.15 -2.93
N LEU A 202 -23.88 4.45 -3.39
CA LEU A 202 -22.67 3.71 -3.07
C LEU A 202 -22.45 3.81 -1.56
N ALA A 203 -22.72 2.72 -0.84
CA ALA A 203 -22.45 2.60 0.59
C ALA A 203 -20.96 2.87 0.84
N LYS A 204 -20.69 3.98 1.52
CA LYS A 204 -19.38 4.32 2.08
C LYS A 204 -19.12 3.38 3.26
N ASN A 205 -17.95 2.77 3.29
CA ASN A 205 -17.44 1.84 4.30
C ASN A 205 -18.17 0.49 4.39
N ARG A 206 -17.50 -0.58 3.94
CA ARG A 206 -17.78 -1.94 4.42
C ARG A 206 -17.51 -1.95 5.92
N ASP A 207 -18.55 -1.91 6.74
CA ASP A 207 -18.41 -2.02 8.19
C ASP A 207 -18.03 -3.46 8.55
N ARG A 208 -16.74 -3.74 8.73
CA ARG A 208 -16.26 -5.08 9.13
C ARG A 208 -16.77 -5.51 10.50
N SER A 209 -17.30 -4.58 11.31
CA SER A 209 -17.76 -4.85 12.67
C SER A 209 -18.89 -5.88 12.72
N GLN A 210 -19.67 -6.01 11.65
CA GLN A 210 -20.71 -7.04 11.54
C GLN A 210 -20.11 -8.43 11.27
N THR A 211 -19.16 -8.51 10.34
CA THR A 211 -18.45 -9.77 10.02
C THR A 211 -17.58 -10.23 11.18
N LEU A 212 -16.90 -9.30 11.87
CA LEU A 212 -16.16 -9.60 13.09
C LEU A 212 -17.09 -10.13 14.17
N ARG A 213 -18.20 -9.44 14.48
CA ARG A 213 -19.16 -9.93 15.47
C ARG A 213 -19.67 -11.34 15.14
N GLU A 214 -20.02 -11.60 13.87
CA GLU A 214 -20.44 -12.94 13.47
C GLU A 214 -19.31 -13.97 13.63
N LEU A 215 -18.06 -13.60 13.34
CA LEU A 215 -16.89 -14.48 13.49
C LEU A 215 -16.59 -14.81 14.97
N TYR A 216 -16.82 -13.88 15.89
CA TYR A 216 -16.64 -14.09 17.34
C TYR A 216 -17.83 -14.81 18.02
N LYS A 217 -18.98 -14.99 17.36
CA LYS A 217 -20.06 -15.83 17.89
C LYS A 217 -19.62 -17.30 17.96
N ALA A 218 -19.80 -17.92 19.12
CA ALA A 218 -19.60 -19.36 19.29
C ALA A 218 -20.46 -20.15 18.29
N LEU A 219 -19.95 -21.30 17.80
CA LEU A 219 -20.70 -22.11 16.83
C LEU A 219 -21.88 -22.80 17.51
N THR A 220 -23.06 -22.69 16.88
CA THR A 220 -24.21 -23.50 17.28
C THR A 220 -24.01 -24.96 16.89
N LYS A 221 -24.81 -25.87 17.46
CA LYS A 221 -24.78 -27.31 17.11
C LYS A 221 -24.96 -27.55 15.61
N LYS A 222 -25.80 -26.76 14.94
CA LYS A 222 -26.03 -26.80 13.48
C LYS A 222 -24.80 -26.30 12.70
N GLN A 223 -24.12 -25.27 13.21
CA GLN A 223 -22.90 -24.75 12.59
C GLN A 223 -21.69 -25.67 12.78
N ALA A 224 -21.67 -26.48 13.83
CA ALA A 224 -20.62 -27.45 14.13
C ALA A 224 -20.74 -28.79 13.35
N GLN A 225 -21.58 -28.85 12.31
CA GLN A 225 -21.76 -30.04 11.47
C GLN A 225 -20.98 -29.97 10.15
N LEU A 226 -20.77 -31.14 9.53
CA LEU A 226 -20.19 -31.22 8.19
C LEU A 226 -21.22 -30.91 7.12
N GLY A 227 -20.84 -30.07 6.17
CA GLY A 227 -21.62 -29.87 4.95
C GLY A 227 -20.82 -29.14 3.89
N ILE A 228 -21.51 -28.57 2.91
CA ILE A 228 -20.93 -27.88 1.77
C ILE A 228 -21.53 -26.48 1.61
N VAL A 229 -20.76 -25.56 1.05
CA VAL A 229 -21.25 -24.27 0.58
C VAL A 229 -21.32 -24.31 -0.95
N TYR A 230 -22.33 -23.67 -1.52
CA TYR A 230 -22.50 -23.59 -2.96
C TYR A 230 -22.95 -22.19 -3.39
N VAL A 231 -22.69 -21.88 -4.66
CA VAL A 231 -23.15 -20.63 -5.30
C VAL A 231 -23.94 -20.96 -6.55
N LEU A 232 -25.14 -20.40 -6.62
CA LEU A 232 -26.00 -20.46 -7.79
C LEU A 232 -25.97 -19.12 -8.53
N ALA A 233 -25.91 -19.13 -9.86
CA ALA A 233 -26.05 -17.94 -10.70
C ALA A 233 -27.37 -17.97 -11.46
N HIS A 234 -28.04 -16.82 -11.59
CA HIS A 234 -29.28 -16.73 -12.36
C HIS A 234 -29.00 -16.71 -13.87
N ARG A 235 -29.70 -17.56 -14.62
CA ARG A 235 -29.53 -17.72 -16.08
C ARG A 235 -29.88 -16.46 -16.86
N ASN A 236 -30.99 -15.82 -16.49
CA ASN A 236 -31.55 -14.70 -17.24
C ASN A 236 -31.22 -13.32 -16.65
N LEU A 237 -30.63 -13.27 -15.45
CA LEU A 237 -30.33 -12.03 -14.73
C LEU A 237 -28.84 -12.02 -14.44
N SER A 238 -28.08 -11.46 -15.38
CA SER A 238 -26.63 -11.37 -15.29
C SER A 238 -26.22 -10.62 -14.03
N GLY A 239 -25.35 -11.23 -13.23
CA GLY A 239 -24.83 -10.63 -12.00
C GLY A 239 -25.66 -10.90 -10.75
N LEU A 240 -26.71 -11.75 -10.83
CA LEU A 240 -27.49 -12.19 -9.67
C LEU A 240 -27.07 -13.58 -9.20
N PHE A 241 -26.72 -13.71 -7.93
CA PHE A 241 -26.20 -14.94 -7.33
C PHE A 241 -26.94 -15.28 -6.02
N LYS A 242 -26.99 -16.56 -5.67
CA LYS A 242 -27.44 -17.05 -4.36
C LYS A 242 -26.31 -17.86 -3.72
N VAL A 243 -25.96 -17.53 -2.48
CA VAL A 243 -25.05 -18.32 -1.65
C VAL A 243 -25.88 -19.20 -0.74
N GLY A 244 -25.55 -20.49 -0.66
CA GLY A 244 -26.31 -21.44 0.15
C GLY A 244 -25.46 -22.55 0.76
N PHE A 245 -26.04 -23.23 1.74
CA PHE A 245 -25.47 -24.38 2.42
C PHE A 245 -26.31 -25.64 2.15
N SER A 246 -25.66 -26.81 2.17
CA SER A 246 -26.33 -28.11 2.22
C SER A 246 -25.51 -29.09 3.05
N ALA A 247 -26.17 -30.00 3.77
CA ALA A 247 -25.49 -31.10 4.45
C ALA A 247 -24.86 -32.10 3.46
N THR A 248 -25.34 -32.17 2.21
CA THR A 248 -24.98 -33.22 1.24
C THR A 248 -24.38 -32.70 -0.06
N SER A 249 -25.17 -32.04 -0.92
CA SER A 249 -24.71 -31.46 -2.20
C SER A 249 -25.69 -30.41 -2.73
N ALA A 250 -25.21 -29.49 -3.56
CA ALA A 250 -26.04 -28.48 -4.21
C ALA A 250 -27.03 -29.12 -5.18
N ALA A 251 -26.61 -30.19 -5.87
CA ALA A 251 -27.48 -30.95 -6.76
C ALA A 251 -28.64 -31.64 -6.03
N ALA A 252 -28.42 -32.17 -4.83
CA ALA A 252 -29.48 -32.73 -3.99
C ALA A 252 -30.44 -31.62 -3.51
N ARG A 253 -29.88 -30.48 -3.07
CA ARG A 253 -30.67 -29.32 -2.60
C ARG A 253 -31.56 -28.74 -3.70
N LEU A 254 -31.09 -28.68 -4.95
CA LEU A 254 -31.88 -28.24 -6.11
C LEU A 254 -32.98 -29.24 -6.54
N LYS A 255 -32.88 -30.51 -6.14
CA LYS A 255 -33.86 -31.54 -6.51
C LYS A 255 -35.07 -31.60 -5.57
N GLN A 256 -35.01 -30.94 -4.41
CA GLN A 256 -36.08 -30.91 -3.41
C GLN A 256 -37.39 -30.32 -3.97
N SER A 257 -38.51 -30.89 -3.55
CA SER A 257 -39.85 -30.62 -4.10
C SER A 257 -40.37 -29.20 -3.82
N LYS A 258 -39.84 -28.50 -2.81
CA LYS A 258 -40.22 -27.14 -2.43
C LYS A 258 -39.24 -26.05 -2.89
N ASN A 259 -38.18 -26.39 -3.61
CA ASN A 259 -37.15 -25.43 -3.99
C ASN A 259 -37.59 -24.62 -5.22
N CYS A 260 -37.88 -23.34 -5.01
CA CYS A 260 -38.39 -22.40 -6.01
C CYS A 260 -37.32 -21.87 -6.98
N TYR A 261 -36.07 -22.31 -6.86
CA TYR A 261 -34.93 -21.83 -7.65
C TYR A 261 -34.51 -22.76 -8.79
N LYS A 262 -35.13 -23.93 -8.90
CA LYS A 262 -34.71 -25.06 -9.74
C LYS A 262 -34.67 -24.77 -11.26
N LYS A 263 -35.46 -23.82 -11.75
CA LYS A 263 -35.64 -23.59 -13.20
C LYS A 263 -34.67 -22.57 -13.80
N ASP A 264 -34.28 -21.56 -13.01
CA ASP A 264 -33.61 -20.36 -13.51
C ASP A 264 -32.18 -20.17 -12.98
N MET A 265 -31.66 -21.14 -12.22
CA MET A 265 -30.35 -21.04 -11.57
C MET A 265 -29.41 -22.17 -12.00
N ASP A 266 -28.14 -21.83 -12.23
CA ASP A 266 -27.05 -22.77 -12.49
C ASP A 266 -26.09 -22.82 -11.30
N ILE A 267 -25.62 -24.02 -10.96
CA ILE A 267 -24.55 -24.20 -9.97
C ILE A 267 -23.25 -23.70 -10.62
N ILE A 268 -22.67 -22.64 -10.07
CA ILE A 268 -21.40 -22.08 -10.54
C ILE A 268 -20.22 -22.41 -9.63
N TYR A 269 -20.51 -22.89 -8.42
CA TYR A 269 -19.55 -23.35 -7.44
C TYR A 269 -20.19 -24.29 -6.41
N GLU A 270 -19.45 -25.29 -6.00
CA GLU A 270 -19.72 -26.19 -4.88
C GLU A 270 -18.38 -26.50 -4.19
N SER A 271 -18.34 -26.50 -2.86
CA SER A 271 -17.16 -26.93 -2.10
C SER A 271 -16.77 -28.36 -2.51
N GLY A 272 -15.46 -28.59 -2.73
CA GLY A 272 -14.98 -29.87 -3.27
C GLY A 272 -15.17 -31.07 -2.34
N GLN A 273 -15.40 -30.84 -1.03
CA GLN A 273 -15.67 -31.84 -0.01
C GLN A 273 -16.54 -31.25 1.10
N ARG A 274 -17.20 -32.11 1.89
CA ARG A 274 -17.87 -31.69 3.12
C ARG A 274 -16.83 -31.22 4.14
N PHE A 275 -17.09 -30.13 4.85
CA PHE A 275 -16.17 -29.59 5.86
C PHE A 275 -16.91 -29.04 7.08
N PHE A 276 -16.22 -29.02 8.21
CA PHE A 276 -16.72 -28.51 9.48
C PHE A 276 -16.93 -27.00 9.40
N GLY A 277 -18.08 -26.51 9.87
CA GLY A 277 -18.37 -25.08 9.83
C GLY A 277 -18.89 -24.57 8.49
N ALA A 278 -19.29 -25.45 7.56
CA ALA A 278 -19.81 -25.02 6.26
C ALA A 278 -21.05 -24.13 6.37
N PHE A 279 -21.96 -24.39 7.32
CA PHE A 279 -23.10 -23.49 7.56
C PHE A 279 -22.65 -22.12 8.12
N LYS A 280 -21.60 -22.09 8.95
CA LYS A 280 -20.98 -20.85 9.41
C LYS A 280 -20.33 -20.06 8.26
N ALA A 281 -19.66 -20.75 7.35
CA ALA A 281 -19.04 -20.13 6.17
C ALA A 281 -20.09 -19.46 5.26
N GLU A 282 -21.27 -20.08 5.10
CA GLU A 282 -22.39 -19.45 4.39
C GLU A 282 -22.89 -18.18 5.11
N LYS A 283 -23.12 -18.24 6.42
CA LYS A 283 -23.56 -17.07 7.21
C LYS A 283 -22.54 -15.91 7.17
N LEU A 284 -21.25 -16.21 7.26
CA LEU A 284 -20.18 -15.21 7.14
C LEU A 284 -20.11 -14.61 5.73
N ALA A 285 -20.28 -15.43 4.68
CA ALA A 285 -20.31 -14.94 3.31
C ALA A 285 -21.50 -14.02 3.06
N LYS A 286 -22.71 -14.38 3.55
CA LYS A 286 -23.90 -13.53 3.51
C LYS A 286 -23.69 -12.20 4.24
N THR A 287 -23.09 -12.26 5.44
CA THR A 287 -22.78 -11.07 6.25
C THR A 287 -21.83 -10.13 5.52
N MET A 288 -20.79 -10.67 4.89
CA MET A 288 -19.80 -9.88 4.15
C MET A 288 -20.32 -9.35 2.81
N LEU A 289 -21.31 -10.02 2.22
CA LEU A 289 -21.98 -9.61 0.99
C LEU A 289 -23.24 -8.76 1.26
N ARG A 290 -23.47 -8.31 2.50
CA ARG A 290 -24.68 -7.58 2.89
C ARG A 290 -24.96 -6.36 2.02
N ASP A 291 -23.92 -5.60 1.63
CA ASP A 291 -24.07 -4.42 0.77
C ASP A 291 -24.49 -4.78 -0.67
N GLN A 292 -24.27 -6.03 -1.07
CA GLN A 292 -24.68 -6.59 -2.36
C GLN A 292 -26.04 -7.29 -2.25
N ASN A 293 -26.65 -7.34 -1.07
CA ASN A 293 -27.82 -8.15 -0.82
C ASN A 293 -29.07 -7.58 -1.52
N VAL A 294 -29.83 -8.48 -2.13
CA VAL A 294 -31.06 -8.18 -2.87
C VAL A 294 -32.20 -8.92 -2.19
N HIS A 295 -33.13 -8.17 -1.61
CA HIS A 295 -34.32 -8.73 -1.00
C HIS A 295 -35.40 -8.93 -2.07
N VAL A 296 -35.78 -10.18 -2.32
CA VAL A 296 -36.93 -10.51 -3.18
C VAL A 296 -38.15 -10.54 -2.28
N ARG A 297 -39.02 -9.53 -2.32
CA ARG A 297 -40.22 -9.50 -1.45
C ARG A 297 -41.25 -10.57 -1.80
N LYS A 298 -41.34 -10.94 -3.08
CA LYS A 298 -42.32 -11.91 -3.58
C LYS A 298 -41.75 -12.65 -4.78
N CYS A 299 -41.38 -13.91 -4.56
CA CYS A 299 -40.88 -14.79 -5.59
C CYS A 299 -41.99 -15.21 -6.56
N SER A 300 -41.72 -15.21 -7.86
CA SER A 300 -42.68 -15.63 -8.89
C SER A 300 -42.99 -17.13 -8.84
N GLN A 301 -42.15 -17.94 -8.17
CA GLN A 301 -42.30 -19.39 -8.11
C GLN A 301 -42.92 -19.90 -6.79
N CYS A 302 -42.60 -19.30 -5.63
CA CYS A 302 -43.17 -19.71 -4.34
C CYS A 302 -44.00 -18.64 -3.63
N ALA A 303 -44.08 -17.42 -4.17
CA ALA A 303 -44.76 -16.27 -3.57
C ALA A 303 -44.22 -15.81 -2.19
N ALA A 304 -43.15 -16.44 -1.67
CA ALA A 304 -42.47 -16.03 -0.44
C ALA A 304 -41.38 -14.97 -0.69
N GLY A 305 -40.86 -14.40 0.39
CA GLY A 305 -39.72 -13.50 0.37
C GLY A 305 -38.38 -14.24 0.45
N HIS A 306 -37.32 -13.66 -0.15
CA HIS A 306 -35.96 -14.21 -0.13
C HIS A 306 -34.93 -13.12 0.17
N VAL A 307 -33.99 -13.43 1.06
CA VAL A 307 -32.93 -12.52 1.52
C VAL A 307 -31.53 -13.05 1.20
N GLU A 308 -31.45 -14.18 0.51
CA GLU A 308 -30.21 -14.87 0.16
C GLU A 308 -29.60 -14.50 -1.20
N TYR A 309 -30.12 -13.47 -1.87
CA TYR A 309 -29.68 -13.07 -3.20
C TYR A 309 -28.68 -11.92 -3.15
N PHE A 310 -27.72 -11.92 -4.07
CA PHE A 310 -26.63 -10.95 -4.12
C PHE A 310 -26.37 -10.47 -5.54
N GLN A 311 -26.21 -9.16 -5.70
CA GLN A 311 -25.84 -8.53 -6.97
C GLN A 311 -24.34 -8.23 -7.01
N GLY A 312 -23.63 -8.72 -8.03
CA GLY A 312 -22.19 -8.48 -8.17
C GLY A 312 -21.59 -9.15 -9.41
N THR A 313 -20.26 -9.30 -9.41
CA THR A 313 -19.56 -10.14 -10.41
C THR A 313 -19.37 -11.56 -9.89
N ARG A 314 -19.21 -12.53 -10.80
CA ARG A 314 -18.95 -13.93 -10.43
C ARG A 314 -17.70 -14.03 -9.57
N GLU A 315 -16.66 -13.32 -9.96
CA GLU A 315 -15.36 -13.29 -9.30
C GLU A 315 -15.48 -12.74 -7.88
N GLN A 316 -16.27 -11.69 -7.68
CA GLN A 316 -16.50 -11.10 -6.36
C GLN A 316 -17.20 -12.10 -5.42
N ILE A 317 -18.32 -12.69 -5.85
CA ILE A 317 -19.09 -13.63 -5.01
C ILE A 317 -18.24 -14.86 -4.66
N LEU A 318 -17.57 -15.45 -5.67
CA LEU A 318 -16.72 -16.61 -5.43
C LEU A 318 -15.51 -16.27 -4.55
N SER A 319 -14.93 -15.08 -4.67
CA SER A 319 -13.81 -14.68 -3.82
C SER A 319 -14.18 -14.66 -2.33
N VAL A 320 -15.39 -14.20 -1.98
CA VAL A 320 -15.88 -14.17 -0.60
C VAL A 320 -16.18 -15.58 -0.10
N VAL A 321 -16.88 -16.38 -0.90
CA VAL A 321 -17.23 -17.77 -0.53
C VAL A 321 -15.98 -18.62 -0.34
N HIS A 322 -15.02 -18.55 -1.28
CA HIS A 322 -13.74 -19.24 -1.15
C HIS A 322 -12.94 -18.80 0.07
N ALA A 323 -13.00 -17.51 0.42
CA ALA A 323 -12.32 -17.01 1.60
C ALA A 323 -12.93 -17.58 2.89
N MET A 324 -14.26 -17.56 3.03
CA MET A 324 -14.91 -18.09 4.22
C MET A 324 -14.72 -19.60 4.36
N GLU A 325 -14.83 -20.35 3.25
CA GLU A 325 -14.51 -21.78 3.24
C GLU A 325 -13.07 -22.02 3.72
N MET A 326 -12.12 -21.27 3.18
CA MET A 326 -10.71 -21.43 3.51
C MET A 326 -10.41 -21.13 4.99
N VAL A 327 -11.00 -20.07 5.54
CA VAL A 327 -10.83 -19.69 6.95
C VAL A 327 -11.33 -20.81 7.87
N LEU A 328 -12.53 -21.32 7.63
CA LEU A 328 -13.13 -22.38 8.44
C LEU A 328 -12.37 -23.71 8.33
N GLN A 329 -11.84 -24.03 7.15
CA GLN A 329 -10.99 -25.21 6.95
C GLN A 329 -9.57 -25.09 7.54
N THR A 330 -9.21 -23.93 8.12
CA THR A 330 -7.88 -23.66 8.70
C THR A 330 -7.90 -23.51 10.22
N GLY A 331 -8.85 -24.16 10.89
CA GLY A 331 -8.88 -24.23 12.36
C GLY A 331 -9.26 -22.90 13.00
N ALA A 332 -10.17 -22.15 12.37
CA ALA A 332 -10.65 -20.88 12.91
C ALA A 332 -11.26 -21.02 14.32
N TYR A 333 -11.90 -22.16 14.59
CA TYR A 333 -12.56 -22.44 15.86
C TYR A 333 -11.87 -23.59 16.60
N VAL A 334 -11.82 -23.45 17.92
CA VAL A 334 -11.31 -24.45 18.87
C VAL A 334 -12.41 -24.77 19.89
N LEU A 335 -12.42 -26.00 20.40
CA LEU A 335 -13.40 -26.44 21.39
C LEU A 335 -12.92 -26.04 22.79
N ASP A 336 -13.72 -25.22 23.47
CA ASP A 336 -13.59 -24.89 24.88
C ASP A 336 -14.57 -25.75 25.71
N GLU A 337 -14.13 -26.22 26.88
CA GLU A 337 -14.89 -27.16 27.72
C GLU A 337 -16.12 -26.54 28.39
N GLU A 338 -16.13 -25.23 28.63
CA GLU A 338 -17.20 -24.53 29.33
C GLU A 338 -18.17 -23.84 28.36
N VAL A 339 -17.65 -23.33 27.24
CA VAL A 339 -18.39 -22.45 26.32
C VAL A 339 -18.71 -23.10 24.96
N GLY A 340 -17.99 -24.16 24.58
CA GLY A 340 -18.12 -24.81 23.29
C GLY A 340 -17.17 -24.26 22.22
N TRP A 341 -17.54 -24.29 20.94
CA TRP A 341 -16.65 -23.91 19.84
C TRP A 341 -16.50 -22.38 19.75
N ILE A 342 -15.34 -21.86 20.13
CA ILE A 342 -15.00 -20.43 20.11
C ILE A 342 -13.88 -20.11 19.13
N LEU A 343 -13.71 -18.83 18.78
CA LEU A 343 -12.66 -18.40 17.88
C LEU A 343 -11.28 -18.63 18.53
N SER A 344 -10.37 -19.26 17.79
CA SER A 344 -9.01 -19.54 18.27
C SER A 344 -8.22 -18.25 18.56
N ASP A 345 -7.31 -18.32 19.53
CA ASP A 345 -6.44 -17.18 19.90
C ASP A 345 -5.56 -16.71 18.75
N PHE A 346 -5.10 -17.64 17.91
CA PHE A 346 -4.36 -17.29 16.70
C PHE A 346 -5.18 -16.41 15.75
N TRP A 347 -6.45 -16.78 15.53
CA TRP A 347 -7.34 -16.01 14.68
C TRP A 347 -7.75 -14.70 15.33
N HIS A 348 -7.96 -14.66 16.65
CA HIS A 348 -8.18 -13.44 17.40
C HIS A 348 -7.03 -12.44 17.22
N GLN A 349 -5.80 -12.85 17.53
CA GLN A 349 -4.58 -12.02 17.36
C GLN A 349 -4.38 -11.59 15.91
N SER A 350 -4.67 -12.49 14.96
CA SER A 350 -4.57 -12.16 13.54
C SER A 350 -5.56 -11.06 13.15
N LEU A 351 -6.84 -11.16 13.56
CA LEU A 351 -7.89 -10.22 13.18
C LEU A 351 -7.63 -8.80 13.71
N ASP A 352 -6.99 -8.65 14.87
CA ASP A 352 -6.61 -7.35 15.44
C ASP A 352 -5.60 -6.60 14.56
N THR A 353 -4.78 -7.34 13.79
CA THR A 353 -3.82 -6.75 12.83
C THR A 353 -4.43 -6.42 11.47
N PHE A 354 -5.70 -6.79 11.23
CA PHE A 354 -6.34 -6.58 9.94
C PHE A 354 -6.80 -5.12 9.82
N SER A 355 -6.78 -4.56 8.62
CA SER A 355 -7.37 -3.25 8.32
C SER A 355 -8.66 -3.43 7.53
N ASP A 356 -9.60 -2.49 7.62
CA ASP A 356 -10.92 -2.55 6.93
C ASP A 356 -10.78 -2.76 5.41
N THR A 357 -9.78 -2.13 4.79
CA THR A 357 -9.58 -2.09 3.34
C THR A 357 -9.05 -3.39 2.74
N ALA A 358 -8.37 -4.21 3.55
CA ALA A 358 -7.75 -5.48 3.11
C ALA A 358 -8.26 -6.69 3.89
N PHE A 359 -9.38 -6.55 4.61
CA PHE A 359 -9.91 -7.54 5.54
C PHE A 359 -10.01 -8.95 4.93
N LEU A 360 -10.66 -9.08 3.76
CA LEU A 360 -10.80 -10.37 3.07
C LEU A 360 -9.46 -10.97 2.62
N GLN A 361 -8.57 -10.13 2.09
CA GLN A 361 -7.27 -10.55 1.58
C GLN A 361 -6.37 -11.05 2.71
N LYS A 362 -6.39 -10.37 3.85
CA LYS A 362 -5.67 -10.78 5.06
C LYS A 362 -6.23 -12.06 5.66
N MET A 363 -7.55 -12.21 5.75
CA MET A 363 -8.18 -13.48 6.14
C MET A 363 -7.69 -14.63 5.26
N VAL A 364 -7.68 -14.44 3.94
CA VAL A 364 -7.20 -15.45 2.99
C VAL A 364 -5.70 -15.73 3.13
N SER A 365 -4.85 -14.70 3.29
CA SER A 365 -3.40 -14.91 3.46
C SER A 365 -3.06 -15.62 4.76
N THR A 366 -3.74 -15.28 5.85
CA THR A 366 -3.58 -15.93 7.15
C THR A 366 -4.00 -17.39 7.06
N ALA A 367 -5.16 -17.68 6.47
CA ALA A 367 -5.61 -19.05 6.25
C ALA A 367 -4.63 -19.85 5.35
N ARG A 368 -4.06 -19.22 4.30
CA ARG A 368 -3.04 -19.85 3.45
C ARG A 368 -1.75 -20.15 4.20
N SER A 369 -1.30 -19.25 5.07
CA SER A 369 -0.12 -19.48 5.92
C SER A 369 -0.31 -20.67 6.85
N LEU A 370 -1.54 -20.91 7.31
CA LEU A 370 -1.84 -22.03 8.19
C LEU A 370 -1.81 -23.39 7.47
N ARG A 371 -2.11 -23.47 6.16
CA ARG A 371 -2.23 -24.72 5.37
C ARG A 371 -0.99 -25.65 5.35
N GLY A 372 0.15 -25.23 5.91
CA GLY A 372 1.36 -26.06 6.08
C GLY A 372 1.85 -26.22 7.53
N SER A 373 1.15 -25.65 8.51
CA SER A 373 1.57 -25.60 9.93
C SER A 373 1.00 -26.77 10.76
N ARG A 374 1.48 -26.94 12.00
CA ARG A 374 0.94 -27.93 12.97
C ARG A 374 -0.56 -27.70 13.24
N ASP A 375 -1.06 -26.48 13.10
CA ASP A 375 -2.48 -26.13 13.32
C ASP A 375 -3.39 -26.62 12.18
N HIS A 376 -2.86 -26.79 10.96
CA HIS A 376 -3.59 -27.43 9.86
C HIS A 376 -3.70 -28.95 9.99
N ALA A 377 -2.87 -29.57 10.84
CA ALA A 377 -3.08 -30.96 11.24
C ALA A 377 -4.27 -31.07 12.22
N ALA A 378 -4.43 -30.11 13.14
CA ALA A 378 -5.56 -30.06 14.07
C ALA A 378 -6.91 -29.85 13.36
N ALA A 379 -6.98 -28.94 12.37
CA ALA A 379 -8.21 -28.73 11.59
C ALA A 379 -8.64 -29.98 10.77
N ARG A 380 -7.67 -30.74 10.24
CA ARG A 380 -7.93 -32.03 9.58
C ARG A 380 -8.38 -33.10 10.57
N GLU A 381 -7.84 -33.07 11.78
CA GLU A 381 -8.26 -33.96 12.85
C GLU A 381 -9.68 -33.65 13.36
N VAL A 382 -10.07 -32.38 13.45
CA VAL A 382 -11.46 -31.98 13.74
C VAL A 382 -12.41 -32.52 12.68
N ASN A 383 -12.12 -32.34 11.39
CA ASN A 383 -12.94 -32.93 10.32
C ASN A 383 -13.02 -34.46 10.44
N ARG A 384 -11.90 -35.14 10.71
CA ARG A 384 -11.86 -36.60 10.91
C ARG A 384 -12.68 -37.05 12.13
N ILE A 385 -12.60 -36.32 13.24
CA ILE A 385 -13.39 -36.59 14.45
C ILE A 385 -14.87 -36.37 14.19
N SER A 386 -15.25 -35.30 13.49
CA SER A 386 -16.63 -35.04 13.08
C SER A 386 -17.16 -36.13 12.14
N GLU A 387 -16.37 -36.59 11.18
CA GLU A 387 -16.72 -37.72 10.30
C GLU A 387 -16.90 -39.03 11.09
N ALA A 388 -16.00 -39.31 12.04
CA ALA A 388 -16.08 -40.49 12.91
C ALA A 388 -17.28 -40.43 13.87
N LEU A 389 -17.63 -39.24 14.37
CA LEU A 389 -18.80 -39.02 15.22
C LEU A 389 -20.09 -39.18 14.40
N GLU A 390 -20.21 -38.59 13.21
CA GLU A 390 -21.35 -38.80 12.31
C GLU A 390 -21.52 -40.29 11.96
N ALA A 391 -20.43 -40.99 11.66
CA ALA A 391 -20.44 -42.42 11.36
C ALA A 391 -20.84 -43.27 12.58
N THR A 392 -20.39 -42.90 13.78
CA THR A 392 -20.76 -43.56 15.03
C THR A 392 -22.23 -43.33 15.35
N VAL A 393 -22.72 -42.09 15.25
CA VAL A 393 -24.14 -41.75 15.45
C VAL A 393 -25.01 -42.50 14.44
N GLN A 394 -24.64 -42.55 13.16
CA GLN A 394 -25.37 -43.36 12.16
C GLN A 394 -25.31 -44.86 12.44
N ALA A 395 -24.19 -45.37 12.98
CA ALA A 395 -24.06 -46.77 13.37
C ALA A 395 -24.87 -47.10 14.63
N THR A 396 -24.90 -46.22 15.62
CA THR A 396 -25.72 -46.34 16.84
C THR A 396 -27.20 -46.25 16.50
N TYR A 397 -27.62 -45.31 15.64
CA TYR A 397 -28.99 -45.25 15.12
C TYR A 397 -29.40 -46.52 14.37
N LYS A 398 -28.48 -47.14 13.61
CA LYS A 398 -28.71 -48.45 12.97
C LYS A 398 -28.70 -49.63 13.95
N ALA A 399 -28.08 -49.49 15.12
CA ALA A 399 -27.96 -50.54 16.13
C ALA A 399 -29.06 -50.50 17.20
N THR A 400 -29.68 -49.33 17.45
CA THR A 400 -30.77 -49.13 18.43
C THR A 400 -32.16 -48.99 17.81
N GLY A 401 -32.30 -49.17 16.50
CA GLY A 401 -33.59 -49.25 15.81
C GLY A 401 -34.16 -50.67 15.82
N ASP A 402 -35.13 -50.87 16.69
CA ASP A 402 -35.78 -52.13 17.07
C ASP A 402 -36.25 -53.04 15.92
N SER A 403 -36.13 -54.35 16.17
CA SER A 403 -36.70 -55.41 15.36
C SER A 403 -38.23 -55.50 15.54
N VAL A 404 -38.99 -55.51 14.43
CA VAL A 404 -40.31 -56.16 14.39
C VAL A 404 -40.40 -57.06 13.16
N HIS A 405 -40.38 -58.37 13.45
CA HIS A 405 -40.87 -59.55 12.72
C HIS A 405 -40.83 -59.66 11.18
N THR A 406 -40.16 -60.73 10.74
CA THR A 406 -40.36 -61.41 9.45
C THR A 406 -41.74 -62.11 9.40
N PRO A 407 -42.33 -62.44 8.22
CA PRO A 407 -41.93 -63.68 7.51
C PRO A 407 -41.97 -63.67 5.96
N LYS A 408 -41.01 -64.45 5.40
CA LYS A 408 -41.08 -65.35 4.22
C LYS A 408 -41.04 -64.80 2.77
N THR A 409 -39.86 -65.00 2.15
CA THR A 409 -39.51 -65.68 0.85
C THR A 409 -40.64 -66.16 -0.08
N PRO A 410 -40.42 -66.33 -1.43
CA PRO A 410 -39.16 -66.80 -2.04
C PRO A 410 -38.73 -66.30 -3.46
N HIS A 411 -37.43 -66.55 -3.75
CA HIS A 411 -36.77 -66.87 -5.05
C HIS A 411 -36.90 -65.89 -6.25
N MET A 412 -35.90 -65.65 -7.12
CA MET A 412 -34.89 -66.55 -7.68
C MET A 412 -33.76 -65.75 -8.39
N GLN A 413 -32.50 -66.11 -8.10
CA GLN A 413 -31.34 -66.33 -8.98
C GLN A 413 -31.01 -65.45 -10.21
N GLN A 414 -29.70 -65.10 -10.24
CA GLN A 414 -28.70 -65.29 -11.32
C GLN A 414 -28.45 -64.18 -12.38
N THR A 415 -27.30 -63.51 -12.19
CA THR A 415 -26.13 -63.36 -13.11
C THR A 415 -26.27 -62.70 -14.51
N PRO A 416 -25.16 -62.16 -15.06
CA PRO A 416 -25.12 -60.91 -15.83
C PRO A 416 -24.99 -61.13 -17.34
N ILE A 417 -25.33 -60.10 -18.15
CA ILE A 417 -25.01 -60.09 -19.58
C ILE A 417 -24.48 -58.72 -20.03
N THR A 418 -23.38 -58.86 -20.76
CA THR A 418 -22.50 -57.97 -21.51
C THR A 418 -23.12 -57.29 -22.74
N THR A 419 -22.37 -56.33 -23.30
CA THR A 419 -22.33 -55.92 -24.74
C THR A 419 -23.57 -55.18 -25.28
N SER A 420 -23.52 -54.26 -26.25
CA SER A 420 -22.49 -53.72 -27.16
C SER A 420 -23.19 -52.67 -28.03
N ALA A 421 -22.40 -51.71 -28.55
CA ALA A 421 -22.57 -51.01 -29.83
C ALA A 421 -23.80 -50.11 -30.04
N CYS A 422 -23.82 -49.16 -30.97
CA CYS A 422 -22.87 -48.31 -31.69
C CYS A 422 -23.75 -47.58 -32.72
N ASN A 423 -23.28 -46.42 -33.21
CA ASN A 423 -23.70 -45.78 -34.47
C ASN A 423 -25.12 -45.18 -34.48
N ASN A 424 -25.45 -44.11 -35.20
CA ASN A 424 -24.87 -43.30 -36.29
C ASN A 424 -25.77 -42.02 -36.28
N THR A 425 -25.51 -40.86 -36.88
CA THR A 425 -25.12 -40.55 -38.26
C THR A 425 -25.10 -39.01 -38.42
N HIS A 426 -24.04 -38.48 -39.05
CA HIS A 426 -24.04 -37.55 -40.20
C HIS A 426 -24.69 -36.13 -40.15
N ILE A 427 -23.90 -35.06 -40.36
CA ILE A 427 -23.55 -34.45 -41.68
C ILE A 427 -22.81 -33.10 -41.54
N THR A 428 -21.92 -32.91 -42.52
CA THR A 428 -20.84 -31.97 -42.76
C THR A 428 -21.26 -30.67 -43.47
N LEU A 429 -20.46 -29.60 -43.34
CA LEU A 429 -19.69 -28.91 -44.41
C LEU A 429 -19.74 -27.35 -44.42
N PHE A 430 -18.58 -26.80 -44.81
CA PHE A 430 -18.15 -25.42 -45.13
C PHE A 430 -17.68 -24.53 -43.97
N THR A 431 -16.58 -23.76 -44.01
CA THR A 431 -15.24 -23.70 -44.65
C THR A 431 -14.67 -22.34 -44.20
N LEU A 432 -13.47 -22.34 -43.61
CA LEU A 432 -12.46 -21.28 -43.51
C LEU A 432 -12.78 -19.86 -44.06
N LEU A 433 -12.56 -18.84 -43.21
CA LEU A 433 -11.86 -17.59 -43.56
C LEU A 433 -11.25 -16.98 -42.29
N SER A 434 -9.93 -17.01 -42.20
CA SER A 434 -9.13 -16.31 -41.20
C SER A 434 -9.12 -14.81 -41.48
N PRO A 435 -9.25 -13.93 -40.47
CA PRO A 435 -8.74 -12.57 -40.56
C PRO A 435 -7.32 -12.55 -40.03
N SER A 436 -6.36 -12.25 -40.92
CA SER A 436 -5.03 -11.82 -40.55
C SER A 436 -5.13 -10.62 -39.60
N ARG A 437 -4.84 -10.84 -38.32
CA ARG A 437 -4.51 -9.74 -37.41
C ARG A 437 -3.18 -9.16 -37.87
N ILE A 438 -3.24 -7.91 -38.32
CA ILE A 438 -2.10 -7.02 -38.32
C ILE A 438 -1.55 -7.04 -36.89
N MET A 439 -0.37 -7.63 -36.72
CA MET A 439 0.39 -7.53 -35.47
C MET A 439 0.61 -6.03 -35.22
N PRO A 440 0.23 -5.46 -34.05
CA PRO A 440 0.69 -4.13 -33.72
C PRO A 440 2.22 -4.16 -33.74
N SER A 441 2.81 -3.14 -34.39
CA SER A 441 4.23 -2.83 -34.32
C SER A 441 4.76 -3.15 -32.92
N ALA A 442 5.83 -3.94 -32.81
CA ALA A 442 6.50 -4.17 -31.54
C ALA A 442 6.75 -2.80 -30.89
N MET A 443 6.19 -2.58 -29.70
CA MET A 443 6.52 -1.41 -28.92
C MET A 443 8.04 -1.41 -28.74
N PRO A 444 8.74 -0.28 -28.94
CA PRO A 444 10.17 -0.20 -28.69
C PRO A 444 10.45 -0.65 -27.25
N SER A 445 11.53 -1.40 -27.05
CA SER A 445 11.92 -1.83 -25.71
C SER A 445 12.28 -0.61 -24.86
N PRO A 446 11.94 -0.59 -23.55
CA PRO A 446 12.24 0.54 -22.68
C PRO A 446 13.73 0.86 -22.70
N THR A 447 14.07 2.15 -22.80
CA THR A 447 15.46 2.62 -22.81
C THR A 447 15.76 3.40 -21.54
N VAL A 448 16.80 2.99 -20.81
CA VAL A 448 17.27 3.68 -19.59
C VAL A 448 18.49 4.51 -19.94
N SER A 449 18.43 5.81 -19.68
CA SER A 449 19.54 6.75 -19.89
C SER A 449 19.82 7.50 -18.60
N PRO A 450 21.04 7.45 -18.04
CA PRO A 450 21.41 8.29 -16.90
C PRO A 450 21.11 9.76 -17.19
N LEU A 451 20.67 10.52 -16.19
CA LEU A 451 20.59 11.96 -16.34
C LEU A 451 21.99 12.49 -16.62
N SER A 452 22.11 13.36 -17.64
CA SER A 452 23.37 14.01 -17.97
C SER A 452 23.86 14.71 -16.71
N SER A 453 24.97 14.23 -16.15
CA SER A 453 25.57 14.85 -14.97
C SER A 453 25.78 16.32 -15.29
N GLN A 454 25.29 17.21 -14.43
CA GLN A 454 25.74 18.59 -14.44
C GLN A 454 27.19 18.67 -13.93
N GLY A 455 28.12 17.98 -14.61
CA GLY A 455 29.56 18.21 -14.51
C GLY A 455 30.36 17.48 -13.44
N ASP A 456 29.83 16.51 -12.69
CA ASP A 456 30.46 16.10 -11.41
C ASP A 456 30.40 14.62 -11.04
N GLY A 457 29.97 13.74 -11.95
CA GLY A 457 30.14 12.28 -11.76
C GLY A 457 29.19 11.64 -10.75
N SER A 458 28.09 12.29 -10.38
CA SER A 458 27.00 11.61 -9.64
C SER A 458 26.16 10.73 -10.58
N SER A 459 25.95 9.46 -10.23
CA SER A 459 25.08 8.53 -10.97
C SER A 459 23.60 8.66 -10.58
N LEU A 460 23.23 9.80 -9.97
CA LEU A 460 21.90 10.05 -9.42
C LEU A 460 20.94 10.44 -10.54
N GLY A 461 19.93 9.62 -10.76
CA GLY A 461 18.88 9.88 -11.73
C GLY A 461 19.06 9.18 -13.07
N ALA A 462 17.94 8.70 -13.62
CA ALA A 462 17.85 8.21 -14.99
C ALA A 462 16.49 8.56 -15.61
N ILE A 463 16.47 8.82 -16.91
CA ILE A 463 15.25 8.86 -17.71
C ILE A 463 15.00 7.45 -18.24
N ILE A 464 13.75 7.00 -18.12
CA ILE A 464 13.29 5.78 -18.76
C ILE A 464 12.27 6.18 -19.82
N ALA A 465 12.64 5.96 -21.08
CA ALA A 465 11.81 6.26 -22.24
C ALA A 465 11.01 5.02 -22.69
N ASP A 466 10.00 5.28 -23.52
CA ASP A 466 9.25 4.24 -24.24
C ASP A 466 8.50 3.25 -23.33
N MET A 467 7.88 3.76 -22.26
CA MET A 467 7.11 2.94 -21.33
C MET A 467 5.76 3.57 -20.98
N ASP A 468 4.71 2.74 -20.97
CA ASP A 468 3.37 3.12 -20.55
C ASP A 468 3.13 2.68 -19.10
N ILE A 469 3.21 3.64 -18.18
CA ILE A 469 3.06 3.36 -16.75
C ILE A 469 1.62 2.95 -16.39
N GLU A 470 0.63 3.32 -17.22
CA GLU A 470 -0.76 2.92 -17.01
C GLU A 470 -0.94 1.40 -17.14
N ASN A 471 -0.18 0.76 -18.03
CA ASN A 471 -0.33 -0.64 -18.42
C ASN A 471 0.99 -1.42 -18.29
N LEU A 472 1.56 -1.45 -17.08
CA LEU A 472 2.84 -2.12 -16.84
C LEU A 472 2.77 -3.65 -16.86
N SER A 473 3.60 -4.26 -17.71
CA SER A 473 3.94 -5.67 -17.59
C SER A 473 4.98 -5.90 -16.47
N ASP A 474 5.16 -7.16 -16.07
CA ASP A 474 6.19 -7.52 -15.08
C ASP A 474 7.61 -7.31 -15.62
N ALA A 475 7.82 -7.46 -16.93
CA ALA A 475 9.10 -7.19 -17.57
C ALA A 475 9.46 -5.70 -17.52
N ASP A 476 8.47 -4.84 -17.80
CA ASP A 476 8.61 -3.38 -17.70
C ASP A 476 8.94 -2.97 -16.26
N PHE A 477 8.20 -3.53 -15.29
CA PHE A 477 8.47 -3.24 -13.88
C PHE A 477 9.86 -3.69 -13.44
N ASN A 478 10.38 -4.81 -13.95
CA ASN A 478 11.75 -5.22 -13.63
C ASN A 478 12.79 -4.22 -14.14
N VAL A 479 12.58 -3.61 -15.32
CA VAL A 479 13.43 -2.51 -15.82
C VAL A 479 13.34 -1.29 -14.90
N ILE A 480 12.12 -0.90 -14.50
CA ILE A 480 11.91 0.19 -13.53
C ILE A 480 12.65 -0.10 -12.23
N GLN A 481 12.51 -1.31 -11.70
CA GLN A 481 13.06 -1.70 -10.40
C GLN A 481 14.59 -1.69 -10.42
N ASP A 482 15.20 -2.25 -11.46
CA ASP A 482 16.64 -2.24 -11.63
C ASP A 482 17.18 -0.80 -11.72
N ALA A 483 16.61 0.01 -12.62
CA ALA A 483 16.98 1.41 -12.78
C ALA A 483 16.76 2.23 -11.49
N PHE A 484 15.67 1.98 -10.78
CA PHE A 484 15.36 2.62 -9.49
C PHE A 484 16.44 2.34 -8.44
N TYR A 485 16.90 1.10 -8.29
CA TYR A 485 17.95 0.79 -7.32
C TYR A 485 19.35 1.17 -7.78
N HIS A 486 19.62 1.28 -9.08
CA HIS A 486 20.92 1.72 -9.59
C HIS A 486 21.07 3.25 -9.64
N HIS A 487 19.99 3.96 -9.99
CA HIS A 487 20.01 5.41 -10.20
C HIS A 487 19.30 6.20 -9.09
N GLN A 488 18.59 5.53 -8.18
CA GLN A 488 17.87 6.09 -7.03
C GLN A 488 16.71 7.04 -7.36
N VAL A 489 16.71 7.71 -8.51
CA VAL A 489 15.63 8.55 -9.04
C VAL A 489 15.40 8.13 -10.48
N VAL A 490 14.16 7.84 -10.87
CA VAL A 490 13.80 7.52 -12.25
C VAL A 490 12.70 8.46 -12.72
N VAL A 491 12.86 8.96 -13.94
CA VAL A 491 12.00 9.98 -14.56
C VAL A 491 11.37 9.40 -15.82
N PHE A 492 10.06 9.55 -15.94
CA PHE A 492 9.28 9.21 -17.13
C PHE A 492 8.65 10.49 -17.65
N LYS A 493 8.95 10.84 -18.89
CA LYS A 493 8.40 12.04 -19.53
C LYS A 493 7.00 11.73 -20.08
N LYS A 494 6.16 12.76 -20.21
CA LYS A 494 4.87 12.72 -20.95
C LYS A 494 3.85 11.67 -20.43
N GLN A 495 3.80 11.45 -19.11
CA GLN A 495 2.88 10.55 -18.42
C GLN A 495 1.64 11.29 -17.86
N GLY A 496 1.20 12.38 -18.49
CA GLY A 496 0.05 13.16 -18.03
C GLY A 496 -1.26 12.38 -18.02
N HIS A 497 -1.34 11.28 -18.78
CA HIS A 497 -2.50 10.37 -18.83
C HIS A 497 -2.57 9.39 -17.66
N LEU A 498 -1.50 9.25 -16.87
CA LEU A 498 -1.40 8.24 -15.80
C LEU A 498 -2.49 8.44 -14.75
N SER A 499 -3.33 7.44 -14.49
CA SER A 499 -4.39 7.52 -13.50
C SER A 499 -3.84 7.50 -12.06
N PRO A 500 -4.54 8.08 -11.06
CA PRO A 500 -4.13 7.97 -9.66
C PRO A 500 -4.01 6.50 -9.19
N LYS A 501 -4.86 5.62 -9.73
CA LYS A 501 -4.81 4.18 -9.47
C LYS A 501 -3.50 3.57 -9.97
N ALA A 502 -3.14 3.80 -11.23
CA ALA A 502 -1.90 3.25 -11.79
C ALA A 502 -0.66 3.80 -11.08
N GLN A 503 -0.65 5.10 -10.71
CA GLN A 503 0.39 5.70 -9.87
C GLN A 503 0.54 4.98 -8.52
N TYR A 504 -0.58 4.67 -7.85
CA TYR A 504 -0.57 3.90 -6.61
C TYR A 504 -0.03 2.49 -6.82
N GLU A 505 -0.52 1.78 -7.85
CA GLU A 505 -0.13 0.40 -8.15
C GLU A 505 1.37 0.27 -8.43
N VAL A 506 1.96 1.11 -9.29
CA VAL A 506 3.41 1.08 -9.56
C VAL A 506 4.23 1.39 -8.31
N THR A 507 3.78 2.34 -7.48
CA THR A 507 4.46 2.70 -6.22
C THR A 507 4.41 1.53 -5.22
N GLN A 508 3.27 0.84 -5.13
CA GLN A 508 3.09 -0.31 -4.25
C GLN A 508 3.94 -1.51 -4.67
N ARG A 509 4.22 -1.70 -5.95
CA ARG A 509 5.05 -2.84 -6.41
C ARG A 509 6.45 -2.88 -5.81
N PHE A 510 6.98 -1.78 -5.27
CA PHE A 510 8.25 -1.74 -4.53
C PHE A 510 8.16 -2.31 -3.11
N ASP A 511 6.97 -2.32 -2.50
CA ASP A 511 6.66 -3.00 -1.24
C ASP A 511 5.25 -3.62 -1.32
N PRO A 512 5.09 -4.77 -2.00
CA PRO A 512 3.77 -5.36 -2.27
C PRO A 512 2.98 -5.74 -1.02
N ALA A 513 3.67 -5.92 0.11
CA ALA A 513 3.05 -6.25 1.38
C ALA A 513 2.50 -5.00 2.11
N ALA A 514 2.85 -3.79 1.64
CA ALA A 514 2.43 -2.55 2.27
C ALA A 514 0.91 -2.36 2.17
N ALA A 515 0.28 -2.14 3.32
CA ALA A 515 -1.18 -2.12 3.49
C ALA A 515 -1.89 -0.87 2.91
N GLY A 516 -1.25 -0.14 1.99
CA GLY A 516 -1.80 1.05 1.33
C GLY A 516 -2.02 2.25 2.26
N ALA A 517 -1.51 2.23 3.49
CA ALA A 517 -1.55 3.40 4.37
C ALA A 517 -0.55 4.45 3.88
N TYR A 518 -0.96 5.72 3.83
CA TYR A 518 -0.09 6.84 3.46
C TYR A 518 1.10 6.92 4.43
N GLY A 519 2.30 7.23 3.91
CA GLY A 519 3.58 7.09 4.61
C GLY A 519 3.75 7.88 5.92
N HIS A 520 2.87 8.87 6.16
CA HIS A 520 2.83 9.69 7.38
C HIS A 520 1.71 9.31 8.37
N GLY A 521 0.94 8.23 8.10
CA GLY A 521 -0.15 7.77 8.96
C GLY A 521 -1.34 8.74 9.05
N LYS A 522 -2.32 8.41 9.90
CA LYS A 522 -3.36 9.37 10.34
C LYS A 522 -2.80 10.16 11.52
N THR A 523 -2.55 11.46 11.36
CA THR A 523 -2.10 12.27 12.49
C THR A 523 -3.25 12.43 13.49
N LEU A 524 -3.08 11.92 14.71
CA LEU A 524 -4.06 11.97 15.80
C LEU A 524 -4.48 13.42 16.16
N ASP A 525 -3.66 14.41 15.79
CA ASP A 525 -3.94 15.83 16.03
C ASP A 525 -3.53 16.72 14.83
N ALA A 526 -4.29 16.60 13.74
CA ALA A 526 -4.05 17.27 12.46
C ALA A 526 -3.86 18.80 12.54
N LYS A 527 -4.37 19.46 13.59
CA LYS A 527 -4.25 20.92 13.78
C LYS A 527 -2.89 21.37 14.32
N ARG A 528 -2.15 20.49 14.99
CA ARG A 528 -0.83 20.79 15.60
C ARG A 528 0.35 20.28 14.79
N SER A 529 0.09 19.44 13.79
CA SER A 529 1.12 18.85 12.92
C SER A 529 1.56 19.80 11.81
N ILE A 530 2.87 19.91 11.60
CA ILE A 530 3.46 20.72 10.52
C ILE A 530 3.24 20.15 9.11
N LEU A 531 2.71 18.92 8.97
CA LEU A 531 2.54 18.24 7.68
C LEU A 531 1.15 18.42 7.04
N HIS A 532 0.12 18.78 7.81
CA HIS A 532 -1.27 18.69 7.36
C HIS A 532 -1.84 19.89 6.56
N PRO A 533 -1.35 21.15 6.64
CA PRO A 533 -2.04 22.23 5.93
C PRO A 533 -2.01 22.10 4.40
N ASP A 534 -1.05 21.35 3.84
CA ASP A 534 -0.70 21.44 2.42
C ASP A 534 -1.16 20.25 1.54
N LEU A 535 -1.65 19.15 2.15
CA LEU A 535 -2.07 17.94 1.43
C LEU A 535 -3.60 17.92 1.19
N LYS A 536 -4.05 17.58 -0.02
CA LYS A 536 -5.47 17.31 -0.33
C LYS A 536 -5.64 15.88 -0.86
N THR A 537 -6.45 15.07 -0.19
CA THR A 537 -6.62 13.65 -0.57
C THR A 537 -7.56 13.47 -1.75
N ILE A 538 -7.17 12.68 -2.75
CA ILE A 538 -8.06 12.32 -3.87
C ILE A 538 -9.17 11.37 -3.37
N PRO A 539 -10.46 11.73 -3.48
CA PRO A 539 -11.55 10.94 -2.89
C PRO A 539 -11.66 9.49 -3.39
N HIS A 540 -11.38 9.26 -4.68
CA HIS A 540 -11.50 7.93 -5.30
C HIS A 540 -10.22 7.09 -5.19
N GLN A 541 -9.08 7.70 -4.82
CA GLN A 541 -7.80 7.03 -4.59
C GLN A 541 -7.02 7.71 -3.44
N PRO A 542 -7.39 7.47 -2.16
CA PRO A 542 -6.87 8.23 -1.02
C PRO A 542 -5.36 8.11 -0.75
N GLN A 543 -4.69 7.11 -1.34
CA GLN A 543 -3.24 6.92 -1.25
C GLN A 543 -2.47 7.96 -2.06
N VAL A 544 -3.15 8.63 -2.99
CA VAL A 544 -2.59 9.71 -3.80
C VAL A 544 -3.10 11.05 -3.27
N GLN A 545 -2.15 11.90 -2.92
CA GLN A 545 -2.39 13.25 -2.40
C GLN A 545 -2.13 14.27 -3.50
N VAL A 546 -2.91 15.33 -3.51
CA VAL A 546 -2.72 16.51 -4.35
C VAL A 546 -1.94 17.55 -3.54
N ILE A 547 -0.85 18.02 -4.11
CA ILE A 547 0.04 19.03 -3.53
C ILE A 547 0.31 20.12 -4.57
N GLY A 548 0.66 21.33 -4.16
CA GLY A 548 0.87 22.41 -5.11
C GLY A 548 0.82 23.81 -4.54
N ASN A 549 0.53 24.78 -5.40
CA ASN A 549 0.37 26.18 -5.07
C ASN A 549 -0.81 26.78 -5.86
N GLY A 550 -1.53 27.71 -5.24
CA GLY A 550 -2.56 28.50 -5.90
C GLY A 550 -3.94 27.83 -5.94
N PHE A 551 -4.88 28.54 -6.55
CA PHE A 551 -6.27 28.11 -6.67
C PHE A 551 -6.46 27.11 -7.83
N VAL A 552 -7.24 26.06 -7.57
CA VAL A 552 -7.62 25.03 -8.54
C VAL A 552 -9.13 24.82 -8.45
N GLU A 553 -9.83 25.10 -9.55
CA GLU A 553 -11.29 25.02 -9.63
C GLU A 553 -11.80 23.59 -9.45
N SER A 554 -11.20 22.62 -10.16
CA SER A 554 -11.50 21.21 -9.95
C SER A 554 -10.34 20.31 -10.37
N TYR A 555 -10.15 19.20 -9.65
CA TYR A 555 -9.19 18.16 -10.01
C TYR A 555 -9.51 16.84 -9.29
N GLU A 556 -9.65 15.73 -10.02
CA GLU A 556 -9.81 14.37 -9.45
C GLU A 556 -10.92 14.24 -8.39
N GLY A 557 -12.04 14.95 -8.58
CA GLY A 557 -13.17 14.96 -7.64
C GLY A 557 -13.04 15.94 -6.48
N LEU A 558 -11.98 16.73 -6.43
CA LEU A 558 -11.85 17.91 -5.57
C LEU A 558 -12.37 19.14 -6.31
N GLU A 559 -13.05 20.04 -5.60
CA GLU A 559 -13.61 21.28 -6.13
C GLU A 559 -13.17 22.47 -5.27
N ASN A 560 -12.89 23.60 -5.92
CA ASN A 560 -12.55 24.90 -5.31
C ASN A 560 -11.46 24.80 -4.23
N ILE A 561 -10.38 24.09 -4.53
CA ILE A 561 -9.28 23.90 -3.60
C ILE A 561 -8.22 24.99 -3.79
N THR A 562 -7.65 25.46 -2.69
CA THR A 562 -6.43 26.27 -2.70
C THR A 562 -5.29 25.45 -2.14
N LEU A 563 -4.26 25.25 -2.95
CA LEU A 563 -3.03 24.56 -2.58
C LEU A 563 -2.02 25.57 -2.08
N ARG A 564 -1.20 25.16 -1.10
CA ARG A 564 -0.17 26.00 -0.51
C ARG A 564 1.18 25.31 -0.62
N HIS A 565 2.12 26.00 -1.24
CA HIS A 565 3.49 25.50 -1.33
C HIS A 565 4.20 25.67 0.02
N PRO A 566 4.92 24.66 0.51
CA PRO A 566 5.77 24.81 1.69
C PRO A 566 6.86 25.84 1.45
N HIS A 567 6.94 26.84 2.32
CA HIS A 567 7.77 28.01 2.09
C HIS A 567 8.75 28.22 3.23
N HIS A 568 10.04 28.45 2.92
CA HIS A 568 11.10 28.55 3.93
C HIS A 568 10.77 29.57 5.05
N ARG A 569 10.23 30.74 4.70
CA ARG A 569 9.79 31.79 5.66
C ARG A 569 8.86 31.33 6.79
N THR A 570 8.11 30.24 6.62
CA THR A 570 7.18 29.76 7.66
C THR A 570 7.83 28.81 8.66
N PHE A 571 9.02 28.28 8.35
CA PHE A 571 9.65 27.19 9.10
C PHE A 571 11.10 27.48 9.53
N HIS A 572 11.82 28.33 8.80
CA HIS A 572 13.22 28.66 9.08
C HIS A 572 13.36 29.67 10.22
N ALA A 573 14.50 29.63 10.91
CA ALA A 573 14.82 30.58 11.97
C ALA A 573 15.11 31.99 11.42
N THR A 574 15.67 32.06 10.21
CA THR A 574 15.89 33.30 9.46
C THR A 574 15.04 33.30 8.20
N ARG A 575 14.80 34.46 7.62
CA ARG A 575 14.00 34.63 6.40
C ARG A 575 14.75 35.44 5.36
N ILE A 576 14.50 35.14 4.09
CA ILE A 576 14.82 36.05 2.99
C ILE A 576 13.91 37.29 3.14
N PRO A 577 14.41 38.52 2.89
CA PRO A 577 13.57 39.72 2.88
C PRO A 577 12.40 39.60 1.89
N ASP A 578 11.26 40.20 2.20
CA ASP A 578 10.03 40.03 1.40
C ASP A 578 10.20 40.62 -0.03
N GLU A 579 11.05 41.63 -0.18
CA GLU A 579 11.44 42.23 -1.47
C GLU A 579 12.25 41.29 -2.38
N ASP A 580 12.96 40.33 -1.78
CA ASP A 580 13.88 39.40 -2.46
C ASP A 580 13.24 38.01 -2.66
N ASP A 581 12.10 37.73 -2.03
CA ASP A 581 11.50 36.39 -1.89
C ASP A 581 11.12 35.74 -3.23
N LEU A 582 10.90 36.53 -4.29
CA LEU A 582 10.63 35.98 -5.62
C LEU A 582 11.90 35.65 -6.40
N ASP A 583 13.02 36.33 -6.15
CA ASP A 583 14.28 36.08 -6.85
C ASP A 583 15.14 35.05 -6.13
N PHE A 584 15.02 35.00 -4.80
CA PHE A 584 15.80 34.14 -3.93
C PHE A 584 14.92 33.14 -3.18
N THR A 585 15.45 31.93 -2.97
CA THR A 585 14.75 30.87 -2.24
C THR A 585 15.72 30.06 -1.38
N ARG A 586 15.18 29.11 -0.61
CA ARG A 586 15.96 28.16 0.20
C ARG A 586 15.33 26.78 0.11
N TYR A 587 16.09 25.75 0.44
CA TYR A 587 15.51 24.43 0.71
C TYR A 587 14.48 24.55 1.83
N TYR A 588 13.27 24.05 1.62
CA TYR A 588 12.27 24.07 2.69
C TYR A 588 12.73 23.22 3.88
N ARG A 589 12.99 21.93 3.62
CA ARG A 589 13.52 20.97 4.61
C ARG A 589 14.06 19.74 3.90
N TRP A 590 15.32 19.41 4.13
CA TRP A 590 15.89 18.12 3.74
C TRP A 590 15.31 17.00 4.61
N HIS A 591 14.73 15.97 3.99
CA HIS A 591 14.07 14.89 4.71
C HIS A 591 14.04 13.57 3.94
N ILE A 592 13.59 12.56 4.67
CA ILE A 592 13.10 11.26 4.18
C ILE A 592 11.59 11.28 4.41
N ASP A 593 10.78 10.84 3.44
CA ASP A 593 9.35 10.67 3.69
C ASP A 593 9.18 9.53 4.70
N ALA A 594 8.70 9.82 5.91
CA ALA A 594 8.46 8.81 6.93
C ALA A 594 7.59 9.35 8.08
N ALA A 595 6.83 8.49 8.76
CA ALA A 595 6.20 8.84 10.03
C ALA A 595 7.23 8.93 11.17
N LEU A 596 8.26 8.06 11.14
CA LEU A 596 9.32 7.92 12.15
C LEU A 596 8.81 7.60 13.57
N TYR A 597 7.56 7.16 13.66
CA TYR A 597 6.90 6.66 14.86
C TYR A 597 5.83 5.66 14.37
N GLY A 598 5.95 4.40 14.80
CA GLY A 598 5.04 3.30 14.45
C GLY A 598 5.11 2.73 13.05
N LEU A 599 5.24 3.57 12.03
CA LEU A 599 5.22 3.15 10.62
C LEU A 599 6.61 3.17 10.00
N ALA A 600 7.02 2.05 9.39
CA ALA A 600 8.32 2.00 8.73
C ALA A 600 8.40 2.99 7.55
N PRO A 601 9.57 3.61 7.30
CA PRO A 601 9.74 4.52 6.17
C PRO A 601 9.36 3.88 4.83
N PRO A 602 8.55 4.54 3.97
CA PRO A 602 8.30 4.14 2.59
C PRO A 602 9.55 3.71 1.82
N VAL A 603 9.43 2.68 0.97
CA VAL A 603 10.51 2.26 0.05
C VAL A 603 10.66 3.23 -1.11
N ALA A 604 9.54 3.57 -1.74
CA ALA A 604 9.45 4.45 -2.89
C ALA A 604 8.42 5.55 -2.64
N THR A 605 8.71 6.73 -3.18
CA THR A 605 7.74 7.82 -3.33
C THR A 605 7.64 8.14 -4.82
N SER A 606 6.43 8.40 -5.30
CA SER A 606 6.20 8.88 -6.66
C SER A 606 5.53 10.25 -6.69
N LEU A 607 5.90 11.03 -7.70
CA LEU A 607 5.40 12.38 -7.96
C LEU A 607 5.01 12.49 -9.43
N LEU A 608 3.84 13.04 -9.72
CA LEU A 608 3.42 13.39 -11.08
C LEU A 608 3.16 14.90 -11.17
N ALA A 609 3.81 15.55 -12.14
CA ALA A 609 3.56 16.93 -12.51
C ALA A 609 2.30 17.03 -13.38
N VAL A 610 1.26 17.69 -12.86
CA VAL A 610 0.00 17.92 -13.59
C VAL A 610 0.00 19.32 -14.20
N ARG A 611 0.43 20.32 -13.43
CA ARG A 611 0.61 21.70 -13.88
C ARG A 611 1.87 22.27 -13.25
N VAL A 612 2.74 22.85 -14.07
CA VAL A 612 4.00 23.46 -13.64
C VAL A 612 4.02 24.91 -14.09
N PRO A 613 4.25 25.89 -13.20
CA PRO A 613 4.45 27.27 -13.62
C PRO A 613 5.83 27.39 -14.28
N GLY A 614 5.85 27.77 -15.55
CA GLY A 614 7.09 27.98 -16.31
C GLY A 614 7.57 29.43 -16.28
N GLY A 615 8.79 29.64 -16.78
CA GLY A 615 9.24 30.97 -17.23
C GLY A 615 10.19 31.73 -16.31
N ARG A 616 10.54 31.21 -15.13
CA ARG A 616 11.62 31.79 -14.30
C ARG A 616 12.32 30.76 -13.42
N SER A 617 13.58 31.03 -13.13
CA SER A 617 14.38 30.35 -12.11
C SER A 617 14.54 31.25 -10.87
N GLN A 618 15.05 30.68 -9.79
CA GLN A 618 15.41 31.41 -8.57
C GLN A 618 16.85 31.08 -8.18
N THR A 619 17.48 31.98 -7.43
CA THR A 619 18.76 31.69 -6.77
C THR A 619 18.49 31.11 -5.39
N LEU A 620 18.85 29.84 -5.20
CA LEU A 620 18.81 29.20 -3.90
C LEU A 620 20.03 29.63 -3.09
N ARG A 621 19.80 30.15 -1.88
CA ARG A 621 20.85 30.51 -0.91
C ARG A 621 20.87 29.53 0.26
N TYR A 622 22.06 29.14 0.69
CA TYR A 622 22.21 28.29 1.88
C TYR A 622 22.20 29.11 3.17
N ASP A 623 22.77 30.33 3.12
CA ASP A 623 22.82 31.30 4.22
C ASP A 623 23.32 30.72 5.57
N ASP A 624 24.19 29.72 5.51
CA ASP A 624 24.81 29.04 6.65
C ASP A 624 26.25 29.51 6.92
N GLY A 625 26.69 30.57 6.21
CA GLY A 625 28.02 31.16 6.30
C GLY A 625 29.03 30.65 5.26
N THR A 626 28.66 29.66 4.43
CA THR A 626 29.53 29.15 3.35
C THR A 626 29.59 30.07 2.13
N GLY A 627 28.52 30.83 1.89
CA GLY A 627 28.33 31.57 0.64
C GLY A 627 27.84 30.70 -0.52
N ASP A 628 27.46 29.44 -0.25
CA ASP A 628 26.92 28.53 -1.26
C ASP A 628 25.59 29.06 -1.85
N GLU A 629 25.50 29.05 -3.18
CA GLU A 629 24.29 29.38 -3.94
C GLU A 629 24.10 28.38 -5.10
N LYS A 630 22.86 28.20 -5.55
CA LYS A 630 22.53 27.39 -6.74
C LYS A 630 21.33 27.97 -7.50
N THR A 631 21.44 28.14 -8.81
CA THR A 631 20.27 28.46 -9.64
C THR A 631 19.39 27.22 -9.77
N VAL A 632 18.09 27.37 -9.48
CA VAL A 632 17.10 26.30 -9.49
C VAL A 632 15.85 26.70 -10.28
N PRO A 633 15.24 25.79 -11.05
CA PRO A 633 13.91 26.01 -11.60
C PRO A 633 12.86 26.27 -10.51
N LEU A 634 11.84 27.07 -10.83
CA LEU A 634 10.75 27.35 -9.91
C LEU A 634 9.99 26.06 -9.55
N GLY A 635 9.84 25.77 -8.26
CA GLY A 635 9.06 24.61 -7.81
C GLY A 635 9.76 23.26 -7.94
N THR A 636 11.10 23.28 -8.07
CA THR A 636 11.97 22.11 -8.12
C THR A 636 11.77 21.20 -6.90
N THR A 637 11.96 19.90 -7.14
CA THR A 637 12.30 18.96 -6.06
C THR A 637 13.79 18.66 -6.17
N ALA A 638 14.53 18.98 -5.11
CA ALA A 638 15.97 18.74 -5.02
C ALA A 638 16.23 17.37 -4.37
N PHE A 639 17.21 16.63 -4.90
CA PHE A 639 17.61 15.31 -4.44
C PHE A 639 19.12 15.23 -4.22
N VAL A 640 19.54 14.47 -3.21
CA VAL A 640 20.94 14.09 -2.97
C VAL A 640 21.06 12.60 -2.66
N SER A 641 22.17 11.99 -3.10
CA SER A 641 22.45 10.58 -2.87
C SER A 641 23.03 10.37 -1.47
N GLY A 642 22.33 9.58 -0.65
CA GLY A 642 22.86 9.19 0.66
C GLY A 642 24.10 8.30 0.55
N ALA A 643 24.24 7.54 -0.54
CA ALA A 643 25.43 6.72 -0.81
C ALA A 643 26.65 7.60 -1.12
N ALA A 644 26.51 8.56 -2.04
CA ALA A 644 27.60 9.49 -2.37
C ALA A 644 27.99 10.36 -1.16
N MET A 645 27.01 10.75 -0.34
CA MET A 645 27.22 11.46 0.91
C MET A 645 28.08 10.63 1.88
N TYR A 646 27.76 9.35 2.07
CA TYR A 646 28.54 8.44 2.92
C TYR A 646 29.94 8.16 2.38
N GLU A 647 30.07 7.93 1.07
CA GLU A 647 31.35 7.66 0.41
C GLU A 647 32.33 8.83 0.53
N ALA A 648 31.82 10.07 0.53
CA ALA A 648 32.63 11.27 0.69
C ALA A 648 33.10 11.54 2.13
N LEU A 649 32.60 10.81 3.13
CA LEU A 649 33.00 10.99 4.53
C LEU A 649 34.43 10.50 4.80
N SER A 650 35.04 11.04 5.86
CA SER A 650 36.32 10.54 6.37
C SER A 650 36.21 9.08 6.82
N PRO A 651 37.30 8.29 6.81
CA PRO A 651 37.26 6.90 7.28
C PRO A 651 36.75 6.75 8.73
N GLU A 652 37.05 7.73 9.58
CA GLU A 652 36.57 7.82 10.96
C GLU A 652 35.05 8.03 11.01
N ASP A 653 34.53 9.01 10.27
CA ASP A 653 33.10 9.27 10.20
C ASP A 653 32.34 8.10 9.56
N GLN A 654 32.93 7.44 8.58
CA GLN A 654 32.33 6.22 8.02
C GLN A 654 32.26 5.10 9.07
N ALA A 655 33.29 4.94 9.91
CA ALA A 655 33.27 3.97 11.00
C ALA A 655 32.22 4.32 12.06
N PHE A 656 32.14 5.60 12.42
CA PHE A 656 31.12 6.13 13.31
C PHE A 656 29.70 5.83 12.77
N CYS A 657 29.43 6.14 11.51
CA CYS A 657 28.13 5.91 10.90
C CYS A 657 27.75 4.42 10.86
N ARG A 658 28.71 3.52 10.58
CA ARG A 658 28.47 2.06 10.56
C ARG A 658 28.05 1.50 11.92
N GLY A 659 28.55 2.09 13.00
CA GLY A 659 28.30 1.63 14.37
C GLY A 659 27.14 2.33 15.07
N THR A 660 26.55 3.37 14.47
CA THR A 660 25.58 4.25 15.14
C THR A 660 24.14 3.96 14.69
N LYS A 661 23.21 4.00 15.65
CA LYS A 661 21.76 4.05 15.39
C LYS A 661 21.19 5.40 15.79
N VAL A 662 20.12 5.80 15.13
CA VAL A 662 19.41 7.05 15.29
C VAL A 662 18.06 6.76 15.95
N GLU A 663 17.80 7.39 17.09
CA GLU A 663 16.49 7.40 17.72
C GLU A 663 15.74 8.67 17.32
N TYR A 664 14.50 8.50 16.87
CA TYR A 664 13.59 9.59 16.54
C TYR A 664 12.66 9.90 17.71
N ALA A 665 12.23 11.15 17.82
CA ALA A 665 11.27 11.54 18.86
C ALA A 665 9.89 10.89 18.63
N PRO A 666 9.15 10.56 19.70
CA PRO A 666 7.75 10.15 19.57
C PRO A 666 6.92 11.32 19.01
N HIS A 667 5.91 11.00 18.20
CA HIS A 667 5.07 12.00 17.51
C HIS A 667 5.90 13.14 16.90
N PRO A 668 6.92 12.86 16.06
CA PRO A 668 8.03 13.78 15.80
C PRO A 668 7.57 15.12 15.21
N TYR A 669 6.55 15.11 14.36
CA TYR A 669 5.98 16.31 13.72
C TYR A 669 5.16 17.20 14.66
N VAL A 670 4.71 16.67 15.80
CA VAL A 670 4.09 17.44 16.89
C VAL A 670 5.19 17.94 17.84
N TRP A 671 6.12 17.05 18.21
CA TRP A 671 7.27 17.35 19.07
C TRP A 671 8.07 18.56 18.58
N MET A 672 8.41 18.61 17.29
CA MET A 672 9.21 19.69 16.72
C MET A 672 8.42 20.91 16.23
N SER A 673 7.10 20.98 16.47
CA SER A 673 6.22 22.04 15.90
C SER A 673 6.62 23.47 16.31
N GLY A 674 7.20 23.65 17.50
CA GLY A 674 7.70 24.94 17.99
C GLY A 674 9.12 25.29 17.52
N ALA A 675 9.89 24.31 17.06
CA ALA A 675 11.27 24.51 16.63
C ALA A 675 11.36 25.14 15.22
N ARG A 676 12.55 25.60 14.86
CA ARG A 676 12.83 26.27 13.58
C ARG A 676 13.99 25.62 12.86
N SER A 677 13.88 25.56 11.53
CA SER A 677 14.92 25.01 10.67
C SER A 677 16.12 25.93 10.54
N ARG A 678 17.27 25.33 10.28
CA ARG A 678 18.44 26.04 9.75
C ARG A 678 18.13 26.64 8.36
N PRO A 679 18.83 27.71 7.96
CA PRO A 679 18.62 28.37 6.67
C PRO A 679 18.88 27.44 5.46
N ASP A 680 19.81 26.48 5.59
CA ASP A 680 20.06 25.47 4.57
C ASP A 680 18.99 24.36 4.49
N GLY A 681 17.96 24.41 5.35
CA GLY A 681 16.90 23.41 5.46
C GLY A 681 17.36 22.07 6.08
N LEU A 682 18.61 21.95 6.53
CA LEU A 682 19.20 20.71 7.01
C LEU A 682 19.09 20.59 8.52
N GLY A 683 17.91 20.18 8.99
CA GLY A 683 17.64 19.99 10.42
C GLY A 683 17.29 21.28 11.15
N LEU A 684 17.18 21.17 12.47
CA LEU A 684 16.64 22.24 13.31
C LEU A 684 17.72 22.95 14.13
N VAL A 685 17.44 24.18 14.51
CA VAL A 685 18.20 24.92 15.52
C VAL A 685 17.79 24.44 16.91
N SER A 686 18.76 24.22 17.80
CA SER A 686 18.51 23.78 19.18
C SER A 686 18.25 24.96 20.10
N GLU A 687 17.00 25.40 20.13
CA GLU A 687 16.54 26.55 20.94
C GLU A 687 15.68 26.13 22.15
N GLY A 688 15.52 24.82 22.38
CA GLY A 688 14.65 24.30 23.45
C GLY A 688 13.17 24.62 23.23
N ARG A 689 12.73 24.65 21.97
CA ARG A 689 11.36 24.98 21.55
C ARG A 689 10.51 23.76 21.19
N GLU A 690 11.08 22.58 21.32
CA GLU A 690 10.38 21.31 21.20
C GLU A 690 9.37 21.17 22.35
N LEU A 691 8.24 20.51 22.07
CA LEU A 691 7.27 20.21 23.12
C LEU A 691 7.86 19.23 24.14
N PRO A 692 7.64 19.45 25.45
CA PRO A 692 7.93 18.44 26.47
C PRO A 692 7.19 17.14 26.17
N LEU A 693 7.79 16.00 26.52
CA LEU A 693 7.15 14.69 26.29
C LEU A 693 5.80 14.55 27.00
N SER A 694 5.63 15.23 28.14
CA SER A 694 4.35 15.30 28.87
C SER A 694 3.21 15.95 28.09
N ASP A 695 3.54 16.78 27.11
CA ASP A 695 2.59 17.59 26.34
C ASP A 695 2.29 16.96 24.97
N LEU A 696 2.94 15.83 24.66
CA LEU A 696 2.66 15.03 23.48
C LEU A 696 1.41 14.16 23.69
N PRO A 697 0.78 13.70 22.60
CA PRO A 697 -0.17 12.59 22.68
C PRO A 697 0.47 11.37 23.37
N PRO A 698 -0.35 10.42 23.90
CA PRO A 698 0.17 9.23 24.56
C PRO A 698 1.31 8.58 23.77
N VAL A 699 2.43 8.37 24.46
CA VAL A 699 3.63 7.79 23.90
C VAL A 699 3.64 6.31 24.22
N ASP A 700 3.81 5.51 23.18
CA ASP A 700 4.11 4.09 23.26
C ASP A 700 5.59 3.94 22.91
N ASP A 701 6.37 3.40 23.85
CA ASP A 701 7.81 3.27 23.70
C ASP A 701 8.17 2.23 22.61
N ASP A 702 7.30 1.25 22.36
CA ASP A 702 7.52 0.23 21.32
C ASP A 702 7.37 0.82 19.90
N GLU A 703 6.68 1.94 19.78
CA GLU A 703 6.47 2.66 18.52
C GLU A 703 7.62 3.64 18.20
N ILE A 704 8.52 3.91 19.15
CA ILE A 704 9.71 4.75 18.96
C ILE A 704 10.70 4.06 18.01
N GLN A 705 11.05 4.75 16.92
CA GLN A 705 11.95 4.18 15.94
C GLN A 705 13.42 4.45 16.27
N ILE A 706 14.17 3.35 16.45
CA ILE A 706 15.62 3.34 16.51
C ILE A 706 16.15 2.64 15.26
N LEU A 707 16.61 3.42 14.28
CA LEU A 707 17.03 2.93 12.97
C LEU A 707 18.56 3.04 12.80
N PRO A 708 19.19 2.17 12.01
CA PRO A 708 20.60 2.36 11.64
C PRO A 708 20.83 3.73 10.99
N MET A 709 21.97 4.35 11.24
CA MET A 709 22.36 5.59 10.55
C MET A 709 22.65 5.35 9.05
N LEU A 710 23.05 4.14 8.69
CA LEU A 710 23.29 3.71 7.31
C LEU A 710 22.26 2.69 6.85
N TRP A 711 21.57 2.98 5.74
CA TRP A 711 20.59 2.07 5.14
C TRP A 711 21.18 1.38 3.92
N ARG A 712 20.95 0.07 3.80
CA ARG A 712 21.51 -0.74 2.73
C ARG A 712 20.57 -0.79 1.53
N ASN A 713 21.09 -0.51 0.34
CA ASN A 713 20.40 -0.77 -0.92
C ASN A 713 20.33 -2.29 -1.15
N PRO A 714 19.13 -2.87 -1.36
CA PRO A 714 18.97 -4.32 -1.46
C PRO A 714 19.55 -4.93 -2.74
N VAL A 715 19.69 -4.16 -3.82
CA VAL A 715 20.22 -4.63 -5.10
C VAL A 715 21.71 -4.35 -5.22
N THR A 716 22.13 -3.10 -5.03
CA THR A 716 23.54 -2.71 -5.22
C THR A 716 24.40 -3.02 -3.99
N GLY A 717 23.80 -3.18 -2.82
CA GLY A 717 24.50 -3.37 -1.55
C GLY A 717 25.14 -2.11 -0.97
N ALA A 718 25.06 -0.97 -1.68
CA ALA A 718 25.60 0.31 -1.23
C ALA A 718 24.97 0.77 0.11
N LEU A 719 25.76 1.45 0.94
CA LEU A 719 25.31 2.02 2.21
C LEU A 719 25.03 3.50 2.02
N SER A 720 23.81 3.93 2.35
CA SER A 720 23.39 5.32 2.27
C SER A 720 23.31 5.93 3.66
N LEU A 721 23.93 7.10 3.87
CA LEU A 721 23.71 7.90 5.08
C LEU A 721 22.28 8.43 5.06
N GLN A 722 21.42 7.85 5.91
CA GLN A 722 19.97 8.05 5.87
C GLN A 722 19.45 8.38 7.25
N VAL A 723 19.51 9.68 7.56
CA VAL A 723 19.04 10.28 8.80
C VAL A 723 18.05 11.37 8.46
N HIS A 724 16.86 11.36 9.07
CA HIS A 724 15.95 12.50 8.98
C HIS A 724 16.43 13.60 9.94
N PRO A 725 16.97 14.74 9.45
CA PRO A 725 17.73 15.67 10.27
C PRO A 725 16.87 16.49 11.24
N SER A 726 15.58 16.69 10.96
CA SER A 726 14.69 17.44 11.86
C SER A 726 14.11 16.62 13.02
N ALA A 727 13.84 15.33 12.79
CA ALA A 727 13.14 14.46 13.73
C ALA A 727 14.07 13.70 14.69
N VAL A 728 15.39 13.78 14.45
CA VAL A 728 16.40 13.10 15.27
C VAL A 728 16.38 13.60 16.72
N ARG A 729 16.45 12.66 17.66
CA ARG A 729 16.47 12.93 19.10
C ARG A 729 17.76 12.45 19.76
N LYS A 730 18.15 11.18 19.54
CA LYS A 730 19.34 10.57 20.17
C LYS A 730 20.18 9.78 19.17
N LEU A 731 21.45 9.58 19.53
CA LEU A 731 22.35 8.67 18.83
C LEU A 731 22.80 7.55 19.77
N HIS A 732 22.60 6.30 19.35
CA HIS A 732 23.08 5.11 20.05
C HIS A 732 24.38 4.66 19.41
N LEU A 733 25.48 4.76 20.14
CA LEU A 733 26.83 4.54 19.64
C LEU A 733 27.26 3.07 19.73
N ALA A 734 28.34 2.74 19.02
CA ALA A 734 28.85 1.36 18.91
C ALA A 734 29.32 0.76 20.25
N ASP A 735 29.73 1.60 21.19
CA ASP A 735 30.18 1.23 22.54
C ASP A 735 29.03 1.07 23.54
N GLY A 736 27.77 1.29 23.10
CA GLY A 736 26.58 1.25 23.95
C GLY A 736 26.21 2.60 24.58
N THR A 737 27.02 3.65 24.39
CA THR A 737 26.70 4.99 24.87
C THR A 737 25.50 5.55 24.12
N VAL A 738 24.54 6.14 24.83
CA VAL A 738 23.42 6.90 24.24
C VAL A 738 23.69 8.40 24.41
N LEU A 739 23.92 9.08 23.29
CA LEU A 739 24.04 10.53 23.25
C LEU A 739 22.65 11.16 23.16
N ASP A 740 22.23 11.81 24.25
CA ASP A 740 20.91 12.45 24.43
C ASP A 740 21.00 13.99 24.53
N ASP A 741 22.20 14.57 24.34
CA ASP A 741 22.33 16.02 24.17
C ASP A 741 21.85 16.39 22.76
N LEU A 742 20.61 16.89 22.68
CA LEU A 742 19.95 17.23 21.42
C LEU A 742 20.75 18.22 20.55
N ALA A 743 21.44 19.19 21.16
CA ALA A 743 22.28 20.13 20.43
C ALA A 743 23.46 19.41 19.80
N LYS A 744 24.17 18.59 20.58
CA LYS A 744 25.29 17.80 20.07
C LYS A 744 24.87 16.78 19.01
N VAL A 745 23.71 16.14 19.19
CA VAL A 745 23.13 15.21 18.21
C VAL A 745 22.89 15.90 16.87
N ARG A 746 22.23 17.07 16.88
CA ARG A 746 21.93 17.83 15.66
C ARG A 746 23.19 18.36 14.97
N GLU A 747 24.18 18.83 15.74
CA GLU A 747 25.47 19.27 15.19
C GLU A 747 26.22 18.12 14.51
N ILE A 748 26.22 16.91 15.11
CA ILE A 748 26.83 15.72 14.48
C ILE A 748 26.11 15.39 13.17
N VAL A 749 24.78 15.31 13.18
CA VAL A 749 24.01 14.98 11.97
C VAL A 749 24.21 16.03 10.88
N HIS A 750 24.17 17.32 11.23
CA HIS A 750 24.43 18.41 10.28
C HIS A 750 25.83 18.32 9.69
N ARG A 751 26.88 18.16 10.52
CA ARG A 751 28.28 18.02 10.05
C ARG A 751 28.46 16.85 9.09
N LEU A 752 27.78 15.73 9.32
CA LEU A 752 27.86 14.54 8.46
C LEU A 752 27.10 14.73 7.14
N GLN A 753 25.93 15.38 7.16
CA GLN A 753 25.09 15.51 5.97
C GLN A 753 25.37 16.76 5.12
N ARG A 754 25.86 17.85 5.73
CA ARG A 754 26.05 19.14 5.06
C ARG A 754 26.97 19.08 3.84
N PRO A 755 28.11 18.35 3.87
CA PRO A 755 28.95 18.18 2.68
C PRO A 755 28.25 17.42 1.54
N GLY A 756 27.22 16.63 1.83
CA GLY A 756 26.45 15.88 0.83
C GLY A 756 25.35 16.69 0.15
N VAL A 757 25.01 17.86 0.68
CA VAL A 757 24.07 18.81 0.08
C VAL A 757 24.75 20.02 -0.54
N ALA A 758 26.07 19.98 -0.77
CA ALA A 758 26.80 21.03 -1.50
C ALA A 758 26.19 21.26 -2.91
N PRO A 759 26.21 22.50 -3.45
CA PRO A 759 25.49 22.87 -4.68
C PRO A 759 25.69 21.94 -5.88
N GLU A 760 26.91 21.42 -6.06
CA GLU A 760 27.27 20.48 -7.11
C GLU A 760 26.60 19.11 -6.91
N LYS A 761 26.50 18.63 -5.67
CA LYS A 761 25.93 17.29 -5.38
C LYS A 761 24.40 17.23 -5.47
N VAL A 762 23.73 18.37 -5.68
CA VAL A 762 22.28 18.47 -5.69
C VAL A 762 21.73 18.32 -7.10
N TYR A 763 20.95 17.25 -7.30
CA TYR A 763 20.10 17.12 -8.46
C TYR A 763 18.79 17.91 -8.25
N ALA A 764 18.68 19.06 -8.91
CA ALA A 764 17.46 19.86 -8.96
C ALA A 764 16.64 19.46 -10.18
N HIS A 765 15.53 18.75 -9.98
CA HIS A 765 14.69 18.34 -11.10
C HIS A 765 13.92 19.54 -11.68
N ASP A 766 14.17 19.82 -12.95
CA ASP A 766 13.40 20.76 -13.76
C ASP A 766 12.14 20.05 -14.29
N TRP A 767 10.99 20.43 -13.74
CA TRP A 767 9.74 19.74 -13.98
C TRP A 767 9.09 20.19 -15.29
N GLU A 768 8.66 19.23 -16.10
CA GLU A 768 7.73 19.47 -17.21
C GLU A 768 6.35 18.86 -16.89
N GLU A 769 5.29 19.40 -17.49
CA GLU A 769 3.96 18.80 -17.35
C GLU A 769 3.95 17.37 -17.91
N GLY A 770 3.39 16.45 -17.13
CA GLY A 770 3.40 15.02 -17.43
C GLY A 770 4.66 14.30 -16.97
N ASP A 771 5.64 14.96 -16.36
CA ASP A 771 6.75 14.24 -15.73
C ASP A 771 6.26 13.41 -14.56
N PHE A 772 6.57 12.11 -14.61
CA PHE A 772 6.37 11.17 -13.52
C PHE A 772 7.73 10.76 -12.97
N VAL A 773 7.95 10.99 -11.69
CA VAL A 773 9.21 10.67 -11.01
C VAL A 773 8.93 9.66 -9.91
N ILE A 774 9.75 8.61 -9.87
CA ILE A 774 9.79 7.66 -8.74
C ILE A 774 11.18 7.73 -8.14
N PHE A 775 11.28 7.89 -6.82
CA PHE A 775 12.58 7.92 -6.14
C PHE A 775 12.64 6.96 -4.96
N HIS A 776 13.84 6.40 -4.75
CA HIS A 776 14.18 5.50 -3.68
C HIS A 776 14.32 6.30 -2.38
N ASN A 777 13.19 6.52 -1.72
CA ASN A 777 13.07 7.26 -0.46
C ASN A 777 14.05 6.77 0.61
N ARG A 778 14.46 5.51 0.56
CA ARG A 778 15.44 4.92 1.49
C ARG A 778 16.91 5.09 1.08
N GLY A 779 17.19 5.80 0.01
CA GLY A 779 18.55 6.03 -0.52
C GLY A 779 18.86 7.49 -0.86
N VAL A 780 17.86 8.36 -0.88
CA VAL A 780 18.03 9.81 -1.13
C VAL A 780 17.48 10.64 0.02
N LEU A 781 18.01 11.85 0.19
CA LEU A 781 17.26 12.92 0.84
C LEU A 781 16.68 13.84 -0.23
N HIS A 782 15.53 14.43 0.07
CA HIS A 782 14.91 15.40 -0.82
C HIS A 782 14.39 16.63 -0.08
N SER A 783 14.21 17.71 -0.83
CA SER A 783 13.64 18.96 -0.35
C SER A 783 12.87 19.65 -1.47
N VAL A 784 11.74 20.25 -1.12
CA VAL A 784 11.02 21.13 -2.05
C VAL A 784 11.65 22.51 -2.02
N VAL A 785 11.69 23.16 -3.18
CA VAL A 785 12.30 24.46 -3.40
C VAL A 785 11.35 25.35 -4.18
N GLY A 786 11.26 26.62 -3.78
CA GLY A 786 10.54 27.62 -4.54
C GLY A 786 9.78 28.61 -3.67
N ALA A 787 9.67 29.83 -4.17
CA ALA A 787 8.78 30.86 -3.65
C ALA A 787 7.92 31.38 -4.81
N PHE A 788 6.62 31.12 -4.70
CA PHE A 788 5.65 31.36 -5.76
C PHE A 788 4.98 32.71 -5.55
N ALA A 789 4.77 33.43 -6.64
CA ALA A 789 3.84 34.55 -6.68
C ALA A 789 2.39 34.04 -6.59
N GLU A 790 1.47 34.93 -6.21
CA GLU A 790 0.07 34.57 -5.96
C GLU A 790 -0.64 33.96 -7.19
N HIS A 791 -0.22 34.35 -8.40
CA HIS A 791 -0.80 33.89 -9.66
C HIS A 791 -0.14 32.61 -10.21
N GLU A 792 0.96 32.14 -9.61
CA GLU A 792 1.71 30.98 -10.11
C GLU A 792 1.10 29.69 -9.54
N VAL A 793 0.36 28.98 -10.39
CA VAL A 793 -0.33 27.75 -10.01
C VAL A 793 0.54 26.53 -10.29
N ARG A 794 0.71 25.68 -9.27
CA ARG A 794 1.41 24.40 -9.35
C ARG A 794 0.46 23.29 -8.88
N LEU A 795 0.37 22.18 -9.61
CA LEU A 795 -0.50 21.07 -9.28
C LEU A 795 0.22 19.73 -9.51
N PHE A 796 0.34 18.94 -8.46
CA PHE A 796 1.07 17.69 -8.45
C PHE A 796 0.27 16.60 -7.74
N ARG A 797 0.52 15.34 -8.13
CA ARG A 797 0.12 14.17 -7.36
C ARG A 797 1.32 13.55 -6.67
N GLN A 798 1.19 13.23 -5.40
CA GLN A 798 2.18 12.49 -4.62
C GLN A 798 1.58 11.18 -4.11
N CYS A 799 2.34 10.10 -4.23
CA CYS A 799 2.01 8.83 -3.61
C CYS A 799 3.23 8.31 -2.83
N ASN A 800 3.06 8.09 -1.53
CA ASN A 800 4.00 7.34 -0.72
C ASN A 800 3.22 6.37 0.17
N ILE A 801 3.77 5.17 0.37
CA ILE A 801 3.10 4.07 1.07
C ILE A 801 4.00 3.64 2.23
N ALA A 802 3.45 3.61 3.44
CA ALA A 802 4.17 3.16 4.62
C ALA A 802 4.77 1.77 4.39
N GLY A 803 6.05 1.61 4.70
CA GLY A 803 6.74 0.35 4.50
C GLY A 803 6.28 -0.72 5.50
N VAL A 804 6.44 -1.99 5.15
CA VAL A 804 6.13 -3.11 6.06
C VAL A 804 7.25 -3.42 7.04
N ARG A 805 8.49 -3.08 6.68
CA ARG A 805 9.68 -3.40 7.47
C ARG A 805 10.61 -2.21 7.60
N CYS A 806 11.10 -1.98 8.82
CA CYS A 806 12.21 -1.08 9.08
C CYS A 806 13.51 -1.61 8.46
N GLN A 807 14.45 -0.72 8.17
CA GLN A 807 15.73 -1.07 7.55
C GLN A 807 16.62 -1.88 8.49
N SER A 808 17.26 -2.92 7.96
CA SER A 808 18.28 -3.66 8.68
C SER A 808 19.66 -3.03 8.45
N GLY A 809 20.36 -2.72 9.53
CA GLY A 809 21.79 -2.43 9.46
C GLY A 809 22.57 -3.70 9.14
N ARG A 810 23.89 -3.59 8.90
CA ARG A 810 24.75 -4.76 8.76
C ARG A 810 24.88 -5.46 10.13
N ARG A 811 23.94 -6.36 10.48
CA ARG A 811 24.16 -7.32 11.57
C ARG A 811 25.27 -8.26 11.11
N GLY A 812 26.36 -8.32 11.86
CA GLY A 812 27.18 -9.53 11.90
C GLY A 812 26.26 -10.70 12.25
N PHE A 813 26.46 -11.84 11.61
CA PHE A 813 25.80 -13.09 11.98
C PHE A 813 25.93 -13.30 13.49
N SER A 814 24.87 -13.03 14.27
CA SER A 814 24.74 -13.66 15.58
C SER A 814 24.17 -15.04 15.31
N SER A 815 24.90 -16.02 15.80
CA SER A 815 24.63 -17.44 15.76
C SER A 815 23.31 -17.76 16.47
N ASP A 816 22.22 -17.80 15.72
CA ASP A 816 21.00 -18.53 16.10
C ASP A 816 20.44 -19.21 14.84
N LEU A 817 21.20 -20.19 14.36
CA LEU A 817 20.68 -21.28 13.52
C LEU A 817 20.81 -22.56 14.35
N PRO A 818 19.73 -23.33 14.55
CA PRO A 818 19.84 -24.62 15.22
C PRO A 818 20.55 -25.62 14.30
N GLY A 819 21.74 -26.03 14.74
CA GLY A 819 22.39 -27.31 14.48
C GLY A 819 22.32 -27.90 13.06
N LEU A 820 23.39 -27.71 12.29
CA LEU A 820 23.91 -28.80 11.47
C LEU A 820 25.44 -28.84 11.60
N ALA A 821 25.90 -29.77 12.44
CA ALA A 821 27.29 -30.19 12.48
C ALA A 821 27.63 -30.88 11.16
N ILE A 822 28.68 -30.41 10.48
CA ILE A 822 29.42 -31.23 9.53
C ILE A 822 30.90 -31.09 9.88
N HIS A 823 31.49 -32.21 10.26
CA HIS A 823 32.91 -32.42 10.50
C HIS A 823 33.74 -32.35 9.21
N ALA A 824 34.99 -31.93 9.39
CA ALA A 824 36.17 -31.99 8.51
C ALA A 824 36.33 -30.86 7.49
#